data_AF-A0A662H3B4-F1
#
_entry.id   AF-A0A662H3B4-F1
#
_cell.length_a   1.000
_cell.length_b   1.000
_cell.length_c   1.000
_cell.angle_alpha   90.00
_cell.angle_beta   90.00
_cell.angle_gamma   90.00
#
_symmetry.space_group_name_H-M   'P 1'
#
loop_
_entity.id
_entity.type
_entity.pdbx_description
1 polymer ?
#
loop_
_entity_poly.entity_id
_entity_poly.type
_entity_poly.pdbx_seq_one_letter_code
_entity_poly.pdbx_strand_id
1 'polypeptide(L)'
;PYMEVSEEVRRMYTWKVLLTAFIIFLTCLLPLENPVVAQSIEDQSGNHYVKFDLHVVDAFTGKPLDGYIEINAIVADELWKESIEVPERSLKLVYQGSFKNGKASFQVPLHGKYDFIIHAHGYKESPFGDLPLYEPFYGEFIYDGRPEVKLQIKLFPVGYVIPNIISPDGKVIVFKDWEDVDRYNLQLFFGSHNGRNFTHYFLVEGKTFAITIPAGRPSKIYWVTYVPGFGLTWLRADNDAKGYLLRAGDYIVINLVYESAVTLINEAEKFLKTVPSDLSSRREFKQVLSISKNRLREVSKKDDRTKALKAWLILSDVLNSLKRLIIDLSWRKMQERRVGELVVVQLPHEWKANIILDYIDFVFGPGWNLDDKTFAYWKRLFKFSRAWLQCPSELPRSRPELIDLTLNWRIKELGEKRLFFCVAPLGYDYYIKPWEIPSQNGNIKKVMYPFNLSKALKVSKEYVKLNIDIIKEFNNISAIGFHLAEEFDQAGPEYFLWNFRDDIKYIRPPTMEEKLAWLREIISYIRSLKKDVAISLYLTGASQSPLNYFVHERWLDSDKYSMPTLSEGIRYFLDHGIEADIIGIQAHMLHSSSAFNIIELYLMLEGLNAVAPPNYRFSIVEFDVPSEVPEELLNTVIGSELRINEEYQASFVNESMIVFLGNPRIIGVDYVYLVDADDSGKGLLRGGGFPKKAYYTLERLFHSLVYEGEIEEGEPIRTLEGWYNITIFNDEGEPVKRLRIHIDGGAKTILLIREYENETLRAEVKELKEQLQERQEKIAGLEKEIQE
;
A
#
# COMPACT_ATOMS: atom_id res chain seq x y z
N PRO A 1 14.19 25.48 75.82
CA PRO A 1 14.50 26.69 75.05
C PRO A 1 13.80 26.64 73.69
N TYR A 2 12.51 26.99 73.70
CA TYR A 2 11.72 27.15 72.49
C TYR A 2 12.10 28.49 71.86
N MET A 3 12.61 28.46 70.62
CA MET A 3 12.86 29.67 69.85
C MET A 3 11.50 30.33 69.57
N GLU A 4 11.30 31.52 70.15
CA GLU A 4 10.24 32.43 69.74
C GLU A 4 10.51 32.85 68.29
N VAL A 5 9.64 32.40 67.39
CA VAL A 5 9.57 32.88 66.01
C VAL A 5 9.14 34.34 66.06
N SER A 6 9.97 35.25 65.55
CA SER A 6 9.70 36.69 65.60
C SER A 6 8.38 37.04 64.94
N GLU A 7 7.72 38.08 65.46
CA GLU A 7 6.43 38.58 65.02
C GLU A 7 6.41 38.95 63.51
N GLU A 8 7.57 39.29 62.96
CA GLU A 8 7.80 39.50 61.52
C GLU A 8 7.70 38.22 60.69
N VAL A 9 8.18 37.08 61.19
CA VAL A 9 8.09 35.79 60.50
C VAL A 9 6.65 35.27 60.52
N ARG A 10 5.90 35.49 61.62
CA ARG A 10 4.44 35.22 61.66
C ARG A 10 3.67 36.11 60.68
N ARG A 11 4.00 37.40 60.57
CA ARG A 11 3.41 38.28 59.55
C ARG A 11 3.73 37.78 58.14
N MET A 12 4.97 37.39 57.85
CA MET A 12 5.38 36.92 56.53
C MET A 12 4.68 35.62 56.09
N TYR A 13 4.45 34.68 57.01
CA TYR A 13 3.65 33.47 56.74
C TYR A 13 2.16 33.76 56.58
N THR A 14 1.61 34.71 57.37
CA THR A 14 0.20 35.10 57.26
C THR A 14 -0.08 35.83 55.94
N TRP A 15 0.85 36.67 55.47
CA TRP A 15 0.79 37.32 54.16
C TRP A 15 0.97 36.34 53.00
N LYS A 16 1.82 35.31 53.13
CA LYS A 16 1.93 34.24 52.12
C LYS A 16 0.67 33.38 52.04
N VAL A 17 0.06 33.02 53.16
CA VAL A 17 -1.19 32.23 53.17
C VAL A 17 -2.37 33.07 52.65
N LEU A 18 -2.45 34.36 53.00
CA LEU A 18 -3.45 35.28 52.46
C LEU A 18 -3.23 35.58 50.97
N LEU A 19 -1.99 35.68 50.50
CA LEU A 19 -1.68 35.86 49.09
C LEU A 19 -1.98 34.59 48.28
N THR A 20 -1.66 33.40 48.80
CA THR A 20 -2.01 32.13 48.16
C THR A 20 -3.53 31.90 48.16
N ALA A 21 -4.23 32.22 49.24
CA ALA A 21 -5.69 32.17 49.30
C ALA A 21 -6.34 33.22 48.38
N PHE A 22 -5.76 34.42 48.26
CA PHE A 22 -6.21 35.47 47.34
C PHE A 22 -5.93 35.11 45.88
N ILE A 23 -4.79 34.49 45.57
CA ILE A 23 -4.46 33.97 44.24
C ILE A 23 -5.42 32.83 43.89
N ILE A 24 -5.65 31.85 44.77
CA ILE A 24 -6.62 30.76 44.57
C ILE A 24 -8.05 31.31 44.42
N PHE A 25 -8.43 32.29 45.22
CA PHE A 25 -9.73 32.96 45.12
C PHE A 25 -9.88 33.73 43.80
N LEU A 26 -8.81 34.38 43.30
CA LEU A 26 -8.78 34.97 41.96
C LEU A 26 -8.80 33.92 40.85
N THR A 27 -8.04 32.81 40.93
CA THR A 27 -8.11 31.72 39.93
C THR A 27 -9.43 30.96 39.96
N CYS A 28 -10.16 30.95 41.08
CA CYS A 28 -11.50 30.39 41.19
C CYS A 28 -12.63 31.39 40.84
N LEU A 29 -12.37 32.70 40.83
CA LEU A 29 -13.30 33.73 40.34
C LEU A 29 -13.12 34.05 38.86
N LEU A 30 -11.92 33.84 38.30
CA LEU A 30 -11.64 33.98 36.87
C LEU A 30 -12.48 33.07 35.93
N PRO A 31 -13.09 31.93 36.35
CA PRO A 31 -14.06 31.19 35.56
C PRO A 31 -15.53 31.61 35.79
N LEU A 32 -15.82 32.50 36.76
CA LEU A 32 -17.19 32.81 37.19
C LEU A 32 -17.67 34.23 36.82
N GLU A 33 -16.82 35.12 36.33
CA GLU A 33 -17.22 36.49 35.94
C GLU A 33 -16.76 36.95 34.53
N ASN A 34 -16.47 36.03 33.59
CA ASN A 34 -16.34 36.46 32.19
C ASN A 34 -16.88 35.42 31.17
N PRO A 35 -17.92 35.77 30.39
CA PRO A 35 -18.25 35.04 29.18
C PRO A 35 -17.17 35.33 28.13
N VAL A 36 -16.58 34.29 27.53
CA VAL A 36 -15.84 34.33 26.25
C VAL A 36 -14.85 35.50 26.11
N VAL A 37 -13.56 35.25 26.38
CA VAL A 37 -12.50 36.04 25.74
C VAL A 37 -11.42 35.09 25.22
N ALA A 38 -11.60 34.66 23.98
CA ALA A 38 -10.51 34.17 23.15
C ALA A 38 -9.47 35.30 23.04
N GLN A 39 -8.21 35.04 23.40
CA GLN A 39 -7.14 35.99 23.11
C GLN A 39 -6.98 36.08 21.58
N SER A 40 -7.19 37.29 21.06
CA SER A 40 -7.04 37.67 19.67
C SER A 40 -5.58 37.99 19.38
N ILE A 41 -4.90 37.07 18.68
CA ILE A 41 -3.95 37.46 17.64
C ILE A 41 -4.85 37.81 16.43
N GLU A 42 -4.56 38.89 15.71
CA GLU A 42 -5.40 39.43 14.62
C GLU A 42 -6.00 38.34 13.71
N ASP A 43 -7.23 37.95 14.03
CA ASP A 43 -7.98 36.85 13.43
C ASP A 43 -8.63 37.41 12.14
N GLN A 44 -8.13 37.06 10.96
CA GLN A 44 -8.80 37.41 9.69
C GLN A 44 -10.20 36.76 9.59
N SER A 45 -10.53 35.82 10.49
CA SER A 45 -11.81 35.13 10.60
C SER A 45 -12.92 35.93 11.29
N GLY A 46 -12.63 37.15 11.81
CA GLY A 46 -13.36 37.88 12.87
C GLY A 46 -14.89 38.08 12.81
N ASN A 47 -15.62 37.53 11.83
CA ASN A 47 -17.08 37.49 11.78
C ASN A 47 -17.70 36.13 11.38
N HIS A 48 -16.89 35.11 11.08
CA HIS A 48 -17.38 33.82 10.58
C HIS A 48 -17.32 32.72 11.64
N TYR A 49 -18.41 31.98 11.77
CA TYR A 49 -18.55 30.90 12.74
C TYR A 49 -19.06 29.63 12.06
N VAL A 50 -18.70 28.48 12.64
CA VAL A 50 -19.25 27.17 12.30
C VAL A 50 -20.06 26.67 13.50
N LYS A 51 -21.30 26.26 13.27
CA LYS A 51 -22.16 25.64 14.28
C LYS A 51 -21.98 24.12 14.23
N PHE A 52 -21.66 23.52 15.36
CA PHE A 52 -21.63 22.07 15.52
C PHE A 52 -22.82 21.63 16.37
N ASP A 53 -23.58 20.68 15.84
CA ASP A 53 -24.67 19.98 16.51
C ASP A 53 -24.29 18.49 16.62
N LEU A 54 -23.81 18.09 17.80
CA LEU A 54 -23.29 16.75 18.04
C LEU A 54 -24.30 15.86 18.78
N HIS A 55 -24.36 14.60 18.38
CA HIS A 55 -25.06 13.54 19.08
C HIS A 55 -24.09 12.42 19.48
N VAL A 56 -23.67 12.40 20.75
CA VAL A 56 -22.73 11.42 21.31
C VAL A 56 -23.50 10.24 21.90
N VAL A 57 -23.22 9.05 21.39
CA VAL A 57 -23.95 7.82 21.73
C VAL A 57 -23.02 6.64 21.99
N ASP A 58 -23.53 5.67 22.74
CA ASP A 58 -22.92 4.35 22.89
C ASP A 58 -22.90 3.62 21.53
N ALA A 59 -21.72 3.17 21.10
CA ALA A 59 -21.50 2.59 19.79
C ALA A 59 -22.34 1.34 19.48
N PHE A 60 -22.79 0.61 20.51
CA PHE A 60 -23.52 -0.66 20.34
C PHE A 60 -25.01 -0.55 20.58
N THR A 61 -25.42 0.28 21.52
CA THR A 61 -26.82 0.41 21.93
C THR A 61 -27.50 1.64 21.32
N GLY A 62 -26.71 2.60 20.81
CA GLY A 62 -27.20 3.89 20.33
C GLY A 62 -27.79 4.78 21.42
N LYS A 63 -27.61 4.40 22.70
CA LYS A 63 -28.12 5.19 23.83
C LYS A 63 -27.30 6.47 23.97
N PRO A 64 -27.95 7.61 24.28
CA PRO A 64 -27.25 8.85 24.52
C PRO A 64 -26.33 8.76 25.74
N LEU A 65 -25.18 9.44 25.67
CA LEU A 65 -24.19 9.51 26.74
C LEU A 65 -24.13 10.93 27.35
N ASP A 66 -23.56 11.03 28.54
CA ASP A 66 -23.22 12.29 29.19
C ASP A 66 -21.69 12.40 29.30
N GLY A 67 -21.14 13.60 29.19
CA GLY A 67 -19.69 13.77 29.20
C GLY A 67 -19.22 15.20 28.92
N TYR A 68 -17.96 15.31 28.51
CA TYR A 68 -17.31 16.57 28.13
C TYR A 68 -16.66 16.52 26.76
N ILE A 69 -16.53 17.70 26.16
CA ILE A 69 -15.95 17.91 24.84
C ILE A 69 -15.01 19.10 24.89
N GLU A 70 -13.85 18.93 24.26
CA GLU A 70 -12.88 19.98 23.97
C GLU A 70 -12.64 20.01 22.47
N ILE A 71 -12.53 21.22 21.92
CA ILE A 71 -12.23 21.43 20.51
C ILE A 71 -11.08 22.40 20.41
N ASN A 72 -10.02 21.93 19.77
CA ASN A 72 -8.89 22.75 19.37
C ASN A 72 -9.00 23.07 17.89
N ALA A 73 -8.45 24.20 17.49
CA ALA A 73 -8.27 24.54 16.10
C ALA A 73 -6.83 24.96 15.87
N ILE A 74 -6.36 24.70 14.65
CA ILE A 74 -5.08 25.18 14.20
C ILE A 74 -5.27 26.57 13.63
N VAL A 75 -4.44 27.51 14.08
CA VAL A 75 -4.54 28.92 13.67
C VAL A 75 -3.38 29.27 12.73
N ALA A 76 -3.72 29.82 11.56
CA ALA A 76 -2.78 30.37 10.59
C ALA A 76 -3.31 31.68 9.99
N ASP A 77 -2.49 32.35 9.17
CA ASP A 77 -2.86 33.58 8.46
C ASP A 77 -3.90 33.35 7.36
N GLU A 78 -3.99 32.13 6.81
CA GLU A 78 -4.94 31.77 5.76
C GLU A 78 -5.65 30.43 6.06
N LEU A 79 -6.97 30.40 5.89
CA LEU A 79 -7.85 29.24 6.20
C LEU A 79 -7.40 27.92 5.53
N TRP A 80 -6.87 28.00 4.32
CA TRP A 80 -6.41 26.81 3.61
C TRP A 80 -5.15 26.20 4.25
N LYS A 81 -4.25 27.02 4.83
CA LYS A 81 -3.04 26.54 5.52
C LYS A 81 -3.39 25.77 6.77
N GLU A 82 -4.46 26.14 7.45
CA GLU A 82 -4.99 25.42 8.61
C GLU A 82 -5.44 24.00 8.23
N SER A 83 -5.94 23.81 7.00
CA SER A 83 -6.51 22.54 6.52
C SER A 83 -5.47 21.45 6.21
N ILE A 84 -4.19 21.78 5.98
CA ILE A 84 -3.18 20.86 5.39
C ILE A 84 -1.85 20.74 6.17
N GLU A 85 -1.84 21.02 7.46
CA GLU A 85 -0.69 20.66 8.31
C GLU A 85 0.63 21.47 8.12
N VAL A 86 0.62 22.70 7.54
CA VAL A 86 1.83 23.52 7.29
C VAL A 86 2.59 23.95 8.56
N PRO A 87 3.93 23.84 8.66
CA PRO A 87 4.74 23.92 9.90
C PRO A 87 4.69 25.20 10.79
N GLU A 88 4.01 26.27 10.41
CA GLU A 88 3.95 27.53 11.19
C GLU A 88 2.69 27.59 12.09
N ARG A 89 2.58 26.71 13.10
CA ARG A 89 1.30 26.46 13.80
C ARG A 89 1.32 26.67 15.30
N SER A 90 0.19 27.18 15.81
CA SER A 90 -0.20 27.07 17.21
C SER A 90 -1.59 26.43 17.32
N LEU A 91 -1.73 25.46 18.22
CA LEU A 91 -3.02 24.88 18.58
C LEU A 91 -3.72 25.79 19.59
N LYS A 92 -4.97 26.14 19.33
CA LYS A 92 -5.78 27.00 20.19
C LYS A 92 -7.05 26.27 20.62
N LEU A 93 -7.32 26.24 21.91
CA LEU A 93 -8.61 25.79 22.43
C LEU A 93 -9.69 26.79 22.01
N VAL A 94 -10.64 26.35 21.19
CA VAL A 94 -11.73 27.20 20.67
C VAL A 94 -13.07 26.90 21.33
N TYR A 95 -13.22 25.74 21.95
CA TYR A 95 -14.41 25.38 22.73
C TYR A 95 -14.10 24.34 23.78
N GLN A 96 -14.75 24.47 24.95
CA GLN A 96 -14.80 23.45 25.98
C GLN A 96 -16.22 23.46 26.57
N GLY A 97 -16.82 22.29 26.73
CA GLY A 97 -18.20 22.16 27.18
C GLY A 97 -18.56 20.77 27.66
N SER A 98 -19.83 20.61 28.03
CA SER A 98 -20.41 19.30 28.40
C SER A 98 -21.57 18.96 27.49
N PHE A 99 -21.80 17.66 27.32
CA PHE A 99 -22.97 17.14 26.61
C PHE A 99 -23.84 16.34 27.59
N LYS A 100 -25.16 16.50 27.45
CA LYS A 100 -26.15 15.79 28.27
C LYS A 100 -27.22 15.17 27.40
N ASN A 101 -27.66 13.98 27.77
CA ASN A 101 -28.56 13.16 26.97
C ASN A 101 -28.07 13.07 25.52
N GLY A 102 -26.75 12.89 25.35
CA GLY A 102 -26.04 12.77 24.09
C GLY A 102 -25.89 14.06 23.30
N LYS A 103 -26.42 15.21 23.74
CA LYS A 103 -26.51 16.40 22.88
C LYS A 103 -25.52 17.48 23.28
N ALA A 104 -24.83 18.03 22.28
CA ALA A 104 -24.07 19.28 22.36
C ALA A 104 -24.38 20.16 21.14
N SER A 105 -24.61 21.45 21.35
CA SER A 105 -24.81 22.43 20.27
C SER A 105 -24.09 23.70 20.63
N PHE A 106 -23.16 24.14 19.78
CA PHE A 106 -22.31 25.30 20.03
C PHE A 106 -21.77 25.88 18.73
N GLN A 107 -21.25 27.10 18.80
CA GLN A 107 -20.58 27.78 17.70
C GLN A 107 -19.12 28.01 18.04
N VAL A 108 -18.24 27.81 17.06
CA VAL A 108 -16.81 28.08 17.16
C VAL A 108 -16.36 29.00 16.03
N PRO A 109 -15.28 29.79 16.22
CA PRO A 109 -14.66 30.53 15.13
C PRO A 109 -14.35 29.63 13.94
N LEU A 110 -14.47 30.19 12.73
CA LEU A 110 -14.17 29.46 11.50
C LEU A 110 -12.67 29.18 11.37
N HIS A 111 -12.33 27.89 11.28
CA HIS A 111 -10.99 27.39 11.00
C HIS A 111 -11.04 26.27 9.95
N GLY A 112 -9.91 26.01 9.30
CA GLY A 112 -9.79 25.01 8.23
C GLY A 112 -9.85 23.58 8.75
N LYS A 113 -9.38 23.37 9.99
CA LYS A 113 -9.35 22.07 10.68
C LYS A 113 -9.67 22.24 12.17
N TYR A 114 -10.39 21.28 12.72
CA TYR A 114 -10.75 21.19 14.14
C TYR A 114 -10.40 19.82 14.70
N ASP A 115 -9.81 19.79 15.89
CA ASP A 115 -9.49 18.57 16.63
C ASP A 115 -10.44 18.43 17.82
N PHE A 116 -11.14 17.31 17.88
CA PHE A 116 -12.14 16.96 18.88
C PHE A 116 -11.54 16.00 19.90
N ILE A 117 -11.74 16.32 21.18
CA ILE A 117 -11.43 15.44 22.31
C ILE A 117 -12.73 15.24 23.09
N ILE A 118 -13.24 14.01 23.12
CA ILE A 118 -14.56 13.71 23.68
C ILE A 118 -14.45 12.56 24.67
N HIS A 119 -15.01 12.77 25.85
CA HIS A 119 -15.00 11.79 26.93
C HIS A 119 -16.40 11.62 27.50
N ALA A 120 -16.85 10.36 27.65
CA ALA A 120 -18.05 10.04 28.40
C ALA A 120 -17.74 9.93 29.90
N HIS A 121 -18.73 10.27 30.73
CA HIS A 121 -18.65 10.03 32.16
C HIS A 121 -18.70 8.54 32.49
N GLY A 122 -17.99 8.16 33.54
CA GLY A 122 -18.06 6.83 34.14
C GLY A 122 -16.70 6.14 34.18
N TYR A 123 -16.37 5.66 35.37
CA TYR A 123 -15.15 4.91 35.63
C TYR A 123 -15.47 3.74 36.54
N LYS A 124 -14.63 2.72 36.49
CA LYS A 124 -14.62 1.61 37.43
C LYS A 124 -13.30 1.59 38.18
N GLU A 125 -13.38 1.63 39.50
CA GLU A 125 -12.21 1.47 40.36
C GLU A 125 -11.57 0.10 40.14
N SER A 126 -10.25 0.08 40.00
CA SER A 126 -9.48 -1.16 39.87
C SER A 126 -8.12 -1.05 40.58
N PRO A 127 -7.45 -2.18 40.87
CA PRO A 127 -6.07 -2.17 41.37
C PRO A 127 -5.06 -1.51 40.42
N PHE A 128 -5.43 -1.30 39.15
CA PHE A 128 -4.61 -0.70 38.11
C PHE A 128 -4.89 0.80 37.89
N GLY A 129 -5.75 1.40 38.72
CA GLY A 129 -6.26 2.76 38.57
C GLY A 129 -7.72 2.80 38.12
N ASP A 130 -8.25 4.01 37.99
CA ASP A 130 -9.62 4.22 37.53
C ASP A 130 -9.70 3.93 36.03
N LEU A 131 -10.50 2.92 35.67
CA LEU A 131 -10.66 2.47 34.29
C LEU A 131 -11.93 3.11 33.71
N PRO A 132 -11.81 3.97 32.68
CA PRO A 132 -12.98 4.51 31.97
C PRO A 132 -13.96 3.43 31.53
N LEU A 133 -15.26 3.74 31.48
CA LEU A 133 -16.23 2.80 30.91
C LEU A 133 -16.27 2.85 29.37
N TYR A 134 -15.80 3.96 28.81
CA TYR A 134 -15.78 4.25 27.39
C TYR A 134 -14.39 4.70 26.95
N GLU A 135 -14.00 4.35 25.74
CA GLU A 135 -12.79 4.88 25.12
C GLU A 135 -12.95 6.38 24.84
N PRO A 136 -11.98 7.24 25.23
CA PRO A 136 -11.93 8.61 24.78
C PRO A 136 -11.81 8.70 23.26
N PHE A 137 -12.60 9.57 22.64
CA PHE A 137 -12.53 9.82 21.21
C PHE A 137 -11.65 11.03 20.92
N TYR A 138 -10.66 10.82 20.07
CA TYR A 138 -9.83 11.87 19.48
C TYR A 138 -10.10 11.84 17.99
N GLY A 139 -10.56 12.94 17.42
CA GLY A 139 -10.86 12.99 16.00
C GLY A 139 -10.71 14.35 15.36
N GLU A 140 -10.68 14.37 14.05
CA GLU A 140 -10.40 15.56 13.25
C GLU A 140 -11.56 15.87 12.32
N PHE A 141 -11.85 17.14 12.11
CA PHE A 141 -12.83 17.61 11.12
C PHE A 141 -12.22 18.68 10.24
N ILE A 142 -12.29 18.47 8.92
CA ILE A 142 -11.86 19.45 7.92
C ILE A 142 -13.07 20.24 7.45
N TYR A 143 -12.97 21.57 7.50
CA TYR A 143 -14.04 22.44 7.08
C TYR A 143 -14.33 22.30 5.58
N ASP A 144 -15.57 21.98 5.25
CA ASP A 144 -15.98 21.65 3.88
C ASP A 144 -16.97 22.65 3.27
N GLY A 145 -17.14 23.81 3.92
CA GLY A 145 -18.05 24.87 3.49
C GLY A 145 -19.41 24.87 4.18
N ARG A 146 -19.73 23.91 5.04
CA ARG A 146 -21.02 23.90 5.76
C ARG A 146 -21.00 24.90 6.94
N PRO A 147 -22.01 25.79 7.07
CA PRO A 147 -22.11 26.69 8.23
C PRO A 147 -22.65 25.99 9.47
N GLU A 148 -23.39 24.89 9.28
CA GLU A 148 -23.90 24.02 10.34
C GLU A 148 -23.50 22.57 10.03
N VAL A 149 -22.85 21.91 10.99
CA VAL A 149 -22.35 20.55 10.90
C VAL A 149 -23.07 19.69 11.92
N LYS A 150 -23.70 18.61 11.46
CA LYS A 150 -24.40 17.63 12.31
C LYS A 150 -23.63 16.33 12.30
N LEU A 151 -23.14 15.91 13.46
CA LEU A 151 -22.35 14.69 13.60
C LEU A 151 -22.95 13.78 14.66
N GLN A 152 -22.99 12.49 14.38
CA GLN A 152 -23.23 11.48 15.40
C GLN A 152 -21.90 10.80 15.74
N ILE A 153 -21.46 10.94 16.99
CA ILE A 153 -20.18 10.40 17.46
C ILE A 153 -20.46 9.17 18.32
N LYS A 154 -19.81 8.05 17.95
CA LYS A 154 -19.98 6.77 18.64
C LYS A 154 -18.79 6.55 19.58
N LEU A 155 -19.06 6.40 20.87
CA LEU A 155 -18.05 6.01 21.84
C LEU A 155 -18.18 4.52 22.16
N PHE A 156 -17.09 3.78 22.04
CA PHE A 156 -17.08 2.35 22.34
C PHE A 156 -17.03 2.13 23.84
N PRO A 157 -17.96 1.36 24.43
CA PRO A 157 -17.77 0.86 25.78
C PRO A 157 -16.60 -0.13 25.77
N VAL A 158 -15.71 -0.07 26.77
CA VAL A 158 -14.44 -0.82 26.74
C VAL A 158 -14.19 -1.68 27.98
N GLY A 159 -13.63 -2.87 27.75
CA GLY A 159 -12.94 -3.66 28.75
C GLY A 159 -11.43 -3.61 28.54
N TYR A 160 -10.66 -4.05 29.53
CA TYR A 160 -9.22 -3.82 29.59
C TYR A 160 -8.43 -5.12 29.62
N VAL A 161 -7.54 -5.32 28.65
CA VAL A 161 -6.58 -6.42 28.68
C VAL A 161 -5.25 -5.86 29.14
N ILE A 162 -4.82 -6.25 30.34
CA ILE A 162 -3.52 -5.89 30.92
C ILE A 162 -2.49 -6.91 30.42
N PRO A 163 -1.59 -6.54 29.50
CA PRO A 163 -0.68 -7.50 28.91
C PRO A 163 0.61 -7.61 29.72
N ASN A 164 0.94 -8.82 30.16
CA ASN A 164 2.29 -9.17 30.60
C ASN A 164 3.16 -9.38 29.35
N ILE A 165 3.85 -8.32 28.92
CA ILE A 165 4.76 -8.35 27.78
C ILE A 165 6.17 -8.65 28.29
N ILE A 166 6.74 -9.77 27.84
CA ILE A 166 8.09 -10.20 28.21
C ILE A 166 8.91 -10.29 26.92
N SER A 167 10.00 -9.53 26.86
CA SER A 167 10.92 -9.49 25.73
C SER A 167 11.60 -10.84 25.48
N PRO A 168 12.21 -11.04 24.31
CA PRO A 168 12.96 -12.27 24.01
C PRO A 168 14.13 -12.59 24.95
N ASP A 169 14.76 -11.59 25.58
CA ASP A 169 15.78 -11.77 26.61
C ASP A 169 15.20 -11.99 28.02
N GLY A 170 13.87 -11.99 28.13
CA GLY A 170 13.13 -12.33 29.35
C GLY A 170 12.97 -11.17 30.32
N LYS A 171 13.10 -9.92 29.87
CA LYS A 171 12.78 -8.71 30.64
C LYS A 171 11.29 -8.39 30.51
N VAL A 172 10.69 -7.89 31.58
CA VAL A 172 9.32 -7.38 31.54
C VAL A 172 9.35 -6.00 30.91
N ILE A 173 8.51 -5.78 29.91
CA ILE A 173 8.33 -4.47 29.27
C ILE A 173 7.27 -3.71 30.07
N VAL A 174 7.62 -2.49 30.48
CA VAL A 174 6.76 -1.58 31.23
C VAL A 174 6.81 -0.21 30.57
N PHE A 175 5.65 0.36 30.28
CA PHE A 175 5.52 1.69 29.70
C PHE A 175 5.18 2.69 30.82
N LYS A 176 5.94 3.78 30.91
CA LYS A 176 5.72 4.80 31.94
C LYS A 176 4.78 5.90 31.46
N ASP A 177 4.92 6.25 30.19
CA ASP A 177 4.20 7.33 29.51
C ASP A 177 3.85 6.92 28.06
N TRP A 178 3.14 7.79 27.36
CA TRP A 178 2.71 7.56 25.98
C TRP A 178 3.89 7.49 25.01
N GLU A 179 4.97 8.23 25.28
CA GLU A 179 6.18 8.19 24.45
C GLU A 179 6.89 6.84 24.54
N ASP A 180 6.86 6.15 25.68
CA ASP A 180 7.40 4.79 25.81
C ASP A 180 6.65 3.80 24.91
N VAL A 181 5.33 3.93 24.78
CA VAL A 181 4.52 3.07 23.89
C VAL A 181 4.83 3.39 22.43
N ASP A 182 4.93 4.67 22.09
CA ASP A 182 5.31 5.16 20.77
C ASP A 182 6.71 4.68 20.36
N ARG A 183 7.71 4.89 21.21
CA ARG A 183 9.07 4.37 21.03
C ARG A 183 9.11 2.86 20.98
N TYR A 184 8.14 2.13 21.53
CA TYR A 184 8.18 0.67 21.45
C TYR A 184 7.77 0.17 20.07
N ASN A 185 6.58 0.53 19.59
CA ASN A 185 6.03 0.01 18.33
C ASN A 185 5.11 0.99 17.58
N LEU A 186 5.32 2.30 17.70
CA LEU A 186 4.49 3.35 17.09
C LEU A 186 3.03 3.23 17.50
N GLN A 187 2.76 2.90 18.78
CA GLN A 187 1.40 2.87 19.31
C GLN A 187 0.49 1.80 18.69
N LEU A 188 1.08 0.79 18.03
CA LEU A 188 0.35 -0.24 17.28
C LEU A 188 -0.19 -1.36 18.19
N PHE A 189 -1.14 -1.01 19.06
CA PHE A 189 -1.90 -1.91 19.92
C PHE A 189 -3.39 -1.65 19.77
N PHE A 190 -4.15 -2.66 19.36
CA PHE A 190 -5.57 -2.52 19.07
C PHE A 190 -6.42 -3.69 19.57
N GLY A 191 -7.67 -3.40 19.92
CA GLY A 191 -8.72 -4.38 20.19
C GLY A 191 -9.82 -4.32 19.12
N SER A 192 -10.38 -5.47 18.72
CA SER A 192 -11.54 -5.48 17.82
C SER A 192 -12.42 -6.71 17.97
N HIS A 193 -13.73 -6.55 17.83
CA HIS A 193 -14.71 -7.64 17.88
C HIS A 193 -15.08 -8.19 16.50
N ASN A 194 -14.79 -7.46 15.42
CA ASN A 194 -15.22 -7.81 14.06
C ASN A 194 -14.16 -7.53 12.98
N GLY A 195 -12.98 -7.05 13.35
CA GLY A 195 -11.91 -6.69 12.41
C GLY A 195 -12.22 -5.44 11.57
N ARG A 196 -13.13 -4.57 12.05
CA ARG A 196 -13.46 -3.29 11.41
C ARG A 196 -13.52 -2.14 12.41
N ASN A 197 -14.19 -2.36 13.55
CA ASN A 197 -14.24 -1.37 14.63
C ASN A 197 -13.07 -1.64 15.58
N PHE A 198 -12.13 -0.71 15.68
CA PHE A 198 -10.92 -0.87 16.49
C PHE A 198 -10.91 0.09 17.66
N THR A 199 -10.60 -0.44 18.84
CA THR A 199 -10.27 0.34 20.04
C THR A 199 -8.76 0.32 20.23
N HIS A 200 -8.21 1.34 20.87
CA HIS A 200 -6.77 1.56 21.03
C HIS A 200 -6.25 1.04 22.37
N TYR A 201 -5.11 1.55 22.83
CA TYR A 201 -4.62 1.28 24.18
C TYR A 201 -4.99 2.41 25.14
N PHE A 202 -4.90 2.10 26.42
CA PHE A 202 -5.09 3.02 27.52
C PHE A 202 -3.89 2.93 28.45
N LEU A 203 -3.38 4.08 28.88
CA LEU A 203 -2.28 4.16 29.82
C LEU A 203 -2.69 5.04 30.99
N VAL A 204 -2.59 4.48 32.20
CA VAL A 204 -2.59 5.28 33.43
C VAL A 204 -1.13 5.63 33.72
N GLU A 205 -0.77 6.89 33.54
CA GLU A 205 0.60 7.39 33.69
C GLU A 205 1.23 6.95 35.03
N GLY A 206 2.42 6.37 34.96
CA GLY A 206 3.13 5.83 36.12
C GLY A 206 2.50 4.60 36.78
N LYS A 207 1.45 3.99 36.19
CA LYS A 207 0.75 2.82 36.76
C LYS A 207 0.67 1.63 35.81
N THR A 208 -0.22 1.65 34.82
CA THR A 208 -0.59 0.43 34.09
C THR A 208 -0.99 0.73 32.65
N PHE A 209 -0.40 -0.04 31.74
CA PHE A 209 -0.76 -0.11 30.34
C PHE A 209 -1.80 -1.20 30.12
N ALA A 210 -2.81 -0.90 29.30
CA ALA A 210 -3.87 -1.81 28.93
C ALA A 210 -4.20 -1.66 27.45
N ILE A 211 -4.51 -2.78 26.79
CA ILE A 211 -5.12 -2.76 25.47
C ILE A 211 -6.62 -2.78 25.68
N THR A 212 -7.33 -1.77 25.18
CA THR A 212 -8.79 -1.74 25.31
C THR A 212 -9.40 -2.68 24.27
N ILE A 213 -10.52 -3.29 24.63
CA ILE A 213 -11.33 -4.11 23.73
C ILE A 213 -12.81 -3.71 23.83
N PRO A 214 -13.61 -3.84 22.77
CA PRO A 214 -15.02 -3.54 22.85
C PRO A 214 -15.76 -4.42 23.89
N ALA A 215 -16.40 -3.78 24.86
CA ALA A 215 -17.10 -4.45 25.94
C ALA A 215 -18.39 -5.13 25.46
N GLY A 216 -18.73 -6.26 26.10
CA GLY A 216 -19.94 -7.04 25.81
C GLY A 216 -19.89 -7.81 24.48
N ARG A 217 -18.76 -7.76 23.76
CA ARG A 217 -18.54 -8.49 22.50
C ARG A 217 -17.25 -9.31 22.60
N PRO A 218 -17.23 -10.57 22.13
CA PRO A 218 -16.00 -11.33 22.04
C PRO A 218 -14.99 -10.63 21.12
N SER A 219 -13.84 -10.28 21.66
CA SER A 219 -12.86 -9.43 20.99
C SER A 219 -11.48 -10.07 20.88
N LYS A 220 -10.71 -9.62 19.90
CA LYS A 220 -9.32 -10.00 19.64
C LYS A 220 -8.41 -8.81 19.86
N ILE A 221 -7.15 -9.11 20.15
CA ILE A 221 -6.08 -8.12 20.26
C ILE A 221 -5.18 -8.24 19.03
N TYR A 222 -4.71 -7.10 18.55
CA TYR A 222 -3.77 -6.96 17.45
C TYR A 222 -2.61 -6.10 17.92
N TRP A 223 -1.38 -6.52 17.62
CA TRP A 223 -0.20 -5.73 17.96
C TRP A 223 0.95 -6.03 17.02
N VAL A 224 1.86 -5.08 16.87
CA VAL A 224 3.08 -5.23 16.09
C VAL A 224 4.27 -5.44 17.01
N THR A 225 5.16 -6.37 16.63
CA THR A 225 6.42 -6.62 17.31
C THR A 225 7.46 -7.24 16.37
N TYR A 226 8.73 -7.16 16.77
CA TYR A 226 9.79 -7.96 16.18
C TYR A 226 9.79 -9.38 16.78
N VAL A 227 9.81 -10.41 15.93
CA VAL A 227 10.02 -11.81 16.32
C VAL A 227 11.46 -12.20 15.99
N PRO A 228 12.29 -12.57 16.97
CA PRO A 228 13.69 -12.94 16.75
C PRO A 228 13.86 -14.07 15.72
N GLY A 229 14.75 -13.84 14.76
CA GLY A 229 15.02 -14.80 13.69
C GLY A 229 13.94 -14.87 12.60
N PHE A 230 12.91 -14.02 12.66
CA PHE A 230 11.91 -13.87 11.59
C PHE A 230 11.87 -12.44 11.07
N GLY A 231 11.53 -11.46 11.91
CA GLY A 231 11.33 -10.06 11.50
C GLY A 231 10.09 -9.43 12.11
N LEU A 232 9.69 -8.29 11.56
CA LEU A 232 8.51 -7.52 11.96
C LEU A 232 7.22 -8.21 11.49
N THR A 233 6.20 -8.26 12.35
CA THR A 233 4.91 -8.88 12.01
C THR A 233 3.78 -8.37 12.89
N TRP A 234 2.57 -8.38 12.34
CA TRP A 234 1.34 -8.34 13.12
C TRP A 234 1.12 -9.67 13.83
N LEU A 235 0.90 -9.61 15.15
CA LEU A 235 0.46 -10.72 15.98
C LEU A 235 -0.96 -10.48 16.50
N ARG A 236 -1.65 -11.59 16.79
CA ARG A 236 -3.03 -11.58 17.27
C ARG A 236 -3.17 -12.45 18.49
N ALA A 237 -3.98 -12.04 19.46
CA ALA A 237 -4.39 -12.89 20.58
C ALA A 237 -5.93 -12.96 20.62
N ASP A 238 -6.50 -14.17 20.63
CA ASP A 238 -7.95 -14.35 20.53
C ASP A 238 -8.57 -15.37 21.49
N ASN A 239 -7.87 -15.71 22.59
CA ASN A 239 -8.37 -16.59 23.64
C ASN A 239 -8.86 -17.95 23.09
N ASP A 240 -7.99 -18.62 22.34
CA ASP A 240 -8.29 -19.90 21.67
C ASP A 240 -9.55 -19.82 20.77
N ALA A 241 -9.60 -18.79 19.93
CA ALA A 241 -10.70 -18.44 19.03
C ALA A 241 -12.05 -18.10 19.71
N LYS A 242 -12.13 -18.04 21.04
CA LYS A 242 -13.36 -17.66 21.76
C LYS A 242 -13.55 -16.15 21.85
N GLY A 243 -12.47 -15.38 21.71
CA GLY A 243 -12.42 -13.96 22.00
C GLY A 243 -12.42 -13.66 23.50
N TYR A 244 -11.92 -12.48 23.85
CA TYR A 244 -12.02 -11.90 25.19
C TYR A 244 -13.38 -11.22 25.32
N LEU A 245 -14.17 -11.64 26.31
CA LEU A 245 -15.51 -11.09 26.57
C LEU A 245 -15.53 -10.48 27.96
N LEU A 246 -15.44 -9.15 28.02
CA LEU A 246 -15.41 -8.35 29.25
C LEU A 246 -16.59 -7.39 29.30
N ARG A 247 -17.08 -7.02 30.48
CA ARG A 247 -18.03 -5.90 30.63
C ARG A 247 -17.26 -4.57 30.65
N ALA A 248 -17.97 -3.45 30.52
CA ALA A 248 -17.35 -2.14 30.57
C ALA A 248 -16.61 -1.93 31.91
N GLY A 249 -15.35 -1.50 31.86
CA GLY A 249 -14.45 -1.35 33.01
C GLY A 249 -13.92 -2.65 33.61
N ASP A 250 -14.39 -3.84 33.18
CA ASP A 250 -13.78 -5.11 33.60
C ASP A 250 -12.41 -5.28 32.95
N TYR A 251 -11.55 -6.06 33.59
CA TYR A 251 -10.20 -6.31 33.11
C TYR A 251 -9.80 -7.79 33.20
N ILE A 252 -8.78 -8.16 32.41
CA ILE A 252 -8.10 -9.46 32.47
C ILE A 252 -6.59 -9.26 32.30
N VAL A 253 -5.79 -10.10 32.95
CA VAL A 253 -4.33 -10.12 32.78
C VAL A 253 -3.96 -11.32 31.92
N ILE A 254 -3.15 -11.11 30.88
CA ILE A 254 -2.73 -12.19 29.97
C ILE A 254 -1.23 -12.14 29.70
N ASN A 255 -0.65 -13.29 29.34
CA ASN A 255 0.67 -13.34 28.73
C ASN A 255 0.53 -13.14 27.23
N LEU A 256 0.75 -11.91 26.75
CA LEU A 256 0.41 -11.51 25.38
C LEU A 256 1.17 -12.34 24.32
N VAL A 257 2.45 -12.63 24.57
CA VAL A 257 3.30 -13.41 23.66
C VAL A 257 2.81 -14.86 23.57
N TYR A 258 2.49 -15.48 24.70
CA TYR A 258 1.96 -16.85 24.74
C TYR A 258 0.61 -16.97 24.03
N GLU A 259 -0.34 -16.09 24.33
CA GLU A 259 -1.66 -16.07 23.68
C GLU A 259 -1.54 -15.80 22.17
N SER A 260 -0.55 -15.00 21.77
CA SER A 260 -0.25 -14.77 20.35
C SER A 260 0.27 -16.04 19.64
N ALA A 261 1.14 -16.81 20.30
CA ALA A 261 1.62 -18.07 19.77
C ALA A 261 0.51 -19.13 19.63
N VAL A 262 -0.39 -19.21 20.61
CA VAL A 262 -1.57 -20.10 20.54
C VAL A 262 -2.45 -19.74 19.34
N THR A 263 -2.74 -18.45 19.18
CA THR A 263 -3.56 -17.93 18.09
C THR A 263 -2.92 -18.22 16.73
N LEU A 264 -1.62 -17.93 16.57
CA LEU A 264 -0.89 -18.18 15.32
C LEU A 264 -0.94 -19.66 14.92
N ILE A 265 -0.73 -20.60 15.86
CA ILE A 265 -0.80 -22.03 15.54
C ILE A 265 -2.20 -22.42 15.06
N ASN A 266 -3.25 -21.91 15.70
CA ASN A 266 -4.63 -22.19 15.31
C ASN A 266 -4.94 -21.63 13.90
N GLU A 267 -4.46 -20.43 13.57
CA GLU A 267 -4.58 -19.84 12.24
C GLU A 267 -3.78 -20.62 11.19
N ALA A 268 -2.53 -20.99 11.52
CA ALA A 268 -1.67 -21.80 10.66
C ALA A 268 -2.24 -23.20 10.37
N GLU A 269 -2.86 -23.85 11.36
CA GLU A 269 -3.56 -25.13 11.17
C GLU A 269 -4.75 -25.01 10.23
N LYS A 270 -5.45 -23.86 10.24
CA LYS A 270 -6.53 -23.58 9.28
C LYS A 270 -5.96 -23.36 7.88
N PHE A 271 -4.90 -22.57 7.75
CA PHE A 271 -4.21 -22.36 6.48
C PHE A 271 -3.68 -23.66 5.87
N LEU A 272 -3.07 -24.53 6.67
CA LEU A 272 -2.55 -25.83 6.21
C LEU A 272 -3.61 -26.71 5.51
N LYS A 273 -4.90 -26.51 5.81
CA LYS A 273 -6.00 -27.24 5.16
C LYS A 273 -6.26 -26.78 3.73
N THR A 274 -5.87 -25.56 3.36
CA THR A 274 -6.02 -25.02 2.01
C THR A 274 -4.84 -25.38 1.11
N VAL A 275 -3.74 -25.88 1.68
CA VAL A 275 -2.51 -26.22 0.95
C VAL A 275 -2.58 -27.65 0.37
N PRO A 276 -2.25 -27.85 -0.93
CA PRO A 276 -2.24 -29.16 -1.59
C PRO A 276 -1.41 -30.21 -0.86
N SER A 277 -1.95 -31.43 -0.72
CA SER A 277 -1.38 -32.48 0.12
C SER A 277 -0.03 -33.03 -0.35
N ASP A 278 0.26 -32.90 -1.64
CA ASP A 278 1.43 -33.36 -2.36
C ASP A 278 2.60 -32.36 -2.35
N LEU A 279 2.38 -31.13 -1.86
CA LEU A 279 3.47 -30.14 -1.70
C LEU A 279 4.44 -30.60 -0.60
N SER A 280 5.73 -30.70 -0.91
CA SER A 280 6.75 -31.28 0.00
C SER A 280 6.87 -30.53 1.33
N SER A 281 6.95 -29.20 1.30
CA SER A 281 7.03 -28.35 2.50
C SER A 281 5.79 -28.40 3.39
N ARG A 282 4.65 -28.88 2.86
CA ARG A 282 3.44 -29.10 3.67
C ARG A 282 3.67 -30.12 4.78
N ARG A 283 4.43 -31.18 4.50
CA ARG A 283 4.73 -32.23 5.49
C ARG A 283 5.60 -31.68 6.61
N GLU A 284 6.65 -30.95 6.26
CA GLU A 284 7.56 -30.29 7.21
C GLU A 284 6.79 -29.29 8.08
N PHE A 285 5.96 -28.43 7.48
CA PHE A 285 5.16 -27.47 8.23
C PHE A 285 4.18 -28.14 9.19
N LYS A 286 3.52 -29.22 8.77
CA LYS A 286 2.65 -30.02 9.66
C LYS A 286 3.40 -30.57 10.87
N GLN A 287 4.65 -31.01 10.69
CA GLN A 287 5.49 -31.49 11.81
C GLN A 287 5.84 -30.35 12.76
N VAL A 288 6.25 -29.19 12.23
CA VAL A 288 6.53 -27.98 13.02
C VAL A 288 5.31 -27.58 13.85
N LEU A 289 4.12 -27.51 13.25
CA LEU A 289 2.88 -27.20 14.00
C LEU A 289 2.60 -28.20 15.11
N SER A 290 2.78 -29.50 14.85
CA SER A 290 2.56 -30.54 15.86
C SER A 290 3.54 -30.42 17.04
N ILE A 291 4.82 -30.17 16.76
CA ILE A 291 5.86 -29.98 17.79
C ILE A 291 5.57 -28.72 18.60
N SER A 292 5.30 -27.61 17.92
CA SER A 292 4.99 -26.32 18.54
C SER A 292 3.75 -26.39 19.43
N LYS A 293 2.69 -27.08 18.98
CA LYS A 293 1.46 -27.28 19.78
C LYS A 293 1.72 -28.08 21.05
N ASN A 294 2.53 -29.14 20.95
CA ASN A 294 2.93 -29.92 22.13
C ASN A 294 3.75 -29.08 23.11
N ARG A 295 4.72 -28.31 22.61
CA ARG A 295 5.52 -27.38 23.43
C ARG A 295 4.65 -26.32 24.13
N LEU A 296 3.67 -25.72 23.44
CA LEU A 296 2.73 -24.76 24.06
C LEU A 296 1.89 -25.39 25.17
N ARG A 297 1.47 -26.64 25.00
CA ARG A 297 0.72 -27.39 26.04
C ARG A 297 1.59 -27.65 27.26
N GLU A 298 2.84 -28.05 27.07
CA GLU A 298 3.78 -28.30 28.17
C GLU A 298 4.08 -27.04 29.00
N VAL A 299 4.20 -25.88 28.34
CA VAL A 299 4.53 -24.61 29.02
C VAL A 299 3.31 -23.88 29.57
N SER A 300 2.09 -24.27 29.20
CA SER A 300 0.82 -23.66 29.67
C SER A 300 0.69 -23.59 31.20
N LYS A 301 1.34 -24.51 31.92
CA LYS A 301 1.33 -24.62 33.39
C LYS A 301 2.60 -24.05 34.05
N LYS A 302 3.50 -23.42 33.30
CA LYS A 302 4.72 -22.80 33.81
C LYS A 302 4.48 -21.33 34.19
N ASP A 303 5.48 -20.70 34.77
CA ASP A 303 5.47 -19.25 35.05
C ASP A 303 5.44 -18.43 33.75
N ASP A 304 5.00 -17.17 33.85
CA ASP A 304 4.82 -16.28 32.70
C ASP A 304 6.12 -16.02 31.92
N ARG A 305 7.27 -15.94 32.61
CA ARG A 305 8.56 -15.77 31.94
C ARG A 305 8.89 -16.97 31.08
N THR A 306 8.76 -18.18 31.63
CA THR A 306 8.97 -19.41 30.86
C THR A 306 8.00 -19.54 29.70
N LYS A 307 6.72 -19.19 29.88
CA LYS A 307 5.72 -19.18 28.80
C LYS A 307 6.15 -18.28 27.65
N ALA A 308 6.49 -17.02 27.94
CA ALA A 308 6.83 -16.04 26.92
C ALA A 308 8.11 -16.42 26.16
N LEU A 309 9.17 -16.82 26.87
CA LEU A 309 10.44 -17.23 26.24
C LEU A 309 10.25 -18.42 25.29
N LYS A 310 9.42 -19.40 25.66
CA LYS A 310 9.11 -20.54 24.79
C LYS A 310 8.17 -20.15 23.65
N ALA A 311 7.23 -19.23 23.88
CA ALA A 311 6.36 -18.71 22.85
C ALA A 311 7.12 -17.95 21.77
N TRP A 312 8.15 -17.15 22.10
CA TRP A 312 9.00 -16.48 21.10
C TRP A 312 9.67 -17.45 20.13
N LEU A 313 10.24 -18.55 20.66
CA LEU A 313 10.86 -19.59 19.83
C LEU A 313 9.82 -20.26 18.92
N ILE A 314 8.62 -20.51 19.44
CA ILE A 314 7.53 -21.12 18.70
C ILE A 314 7.01 -20.19 17.59
N LEU A 315 6.86 -18.90 17.88
CA LEU A 315 6.49 -17.89 16.88
C LEU A 315 7.51 -17.89 15.74
N SER A 316 8.81 -17.85 16.06
CA SER A 316 9.90 -17.89 15.07
C SER A 316 9.86 -19.16 14.21
N ASP A 317 9.76 -20.35 14.84
CA ASP A 317 9.71 -21.65 14.14
C ASP A 317 8.50 -21.72 13.18
N VAL A 318 7.32 -21.31 13.65
CA VAL A 318 6.07 -21.38 12.88
C VAL A 318 6.05 -20.36 11.75
N LEU A 319 6.43 -19.11 11.99
CA LEU A 319 6.45 -18.05 10.98
C LEU A 319 7.45 -18.35 9.85
N ASN A 320 8.68 -18.77 10.19
CA ASN A 320 9.68 -19.15 9.18
C ASN A 320 9.21 -20.35 8.32
N SER A 321 8.60 -21.35 8.96
CA SER A 321 8.10 -22.53 8.23
C SER A 321 6.87 -22.20 7.37
N LEU A 322 6.00 -21.31 7.84
CA LEU A 322 4.84 -20.82 7.08
C LEU A 322 5.30 -19.98 5.87
N LYS A 323 6.27 -19.08 6.06
CA LYS A 323 6.90 -18.31 4.98
C LYS A 323 7.41 -19.25 3.88
N ARG A 324 8.18 -20.27 4.23
CA ARG A 324 8.70 -21.26 3.27
C ARG A 324 7.58 -21.99 2.53
N LEU A 325 6.54 -22.42 3.25
CA LEU A 325 5.38 -23.08 2.64
C LEU A 325 4.68 -22.18 1.61
N ILE A 326 4.51 -20.89 1.92
CA ILE A 326 3.91 -19.90 1.02
C ILE A 326 4.75 -19.69 -0.23
N ILE A 327 6.08 -19.61 -0.09
CA ILE A 327 7.00 -19.46 -1.23
C ILE A 327 6.95 -20.69 -2.13
N ASP A 328 7.03 -21.91 -1.58
CA ASP A 328 6.95 -23.13 -2.38
C ASP A 328 5.59 -23.28 -3.07
N LEU A 329 4.50 -22.92 -2.39
CA LEU A 329 3.16 -22.91 -2.96
C LEU A 329 3.04 -21.91 -4.11
N SER A 330 3.59 -20.70 -3.94
CA SER A 330 3.57 -19.65 -4.95
C SER A 330 4.43 -20.02 -6.16
N TRP A 331 5.61 -20.61 -5.92
CA TRP A 331 6.47 -21.15 -6.98
C TRP A 331 5.76 -22.23 -7.78
N ARG A 332 5.10 -23.19 -7.12
CA ARG A 332 4.28 -24.20 -7.79
C ARG A 332 3.18 -23.58 -8.63
N LYS A 333 2.39 -22.65 -8.06
CA LYS A 333 1.32 -21.96 -8.80
C LYS A 333 1.85 -21.23 -10.04
N MET A 334 3.00 -20.57 -9.94
CA MET A 334 3.67 -19.92 -11.07
C MET A 334 4.04 -20.96 -12.15
N GLN A 335 4.66 -22.07 -11.76
CA GLN A 335 5.05 -23.13 -12.69
C GLN A 335 3.85 -23.78 -13.40
N GLU A 336 2.72 -23.91 -12.70
CA GLU A 336 1.49 -24.50 -13.24
C GLU A 336 0.69 -23.54 -14.14
N ARG A 337 0.81 -22.22 -13.93
CA ARG A 337 -0.11 -21.23 -14.53
C ARG A 337 0.55 -20.22 -15.45
N ARG A 338 1.85 -19.97 -15.29
CA ARG A 338 2.59 -18.95 -16.06
C ARG A 338 3.75 -19.50 -16.86
N VAL A 339 4.17 -20.74 -16.60
CA VAL A 339 5.22 -21.38 -17.39
C VAL A 339 4.55 -22.30 -18.39
N GLY A 340 4.75 -22.02 -19.67
CA GLY A 340 4.30 -22.88 -20.77
C GLY A 340 5.39 -23.85 -21.20
N GLU A 341 4.99 -24.87 -21.95
CA GLU A 341 5.88 -25.81 -22.62
C GLU A 341 5.82 -25.57 -24.14
N LEU A 342 6.97 -25.46 -24.80
CA LEU A 342 7.06 -25.46 -26.26
C LEU A 342 7.82 -26.70 -26.72
N VAL A 343 7.30 -27.38 -27.73
CA VAL A 343 8.00 -28.48 -28.41
C VAL A 343 8.02 -28.21 -29.91
N VAL A 344 9.21 -28.18 -30.49
CA VAL A 344 9.38 -28.14 -31.95
C VAL A 344 9.57 -29.57 -32.43
N VAL A 345 8.74 -30.01 -33.37
CA VAL A 345 8.79 -31.38 -33.90
C VAL A 345 8.75 -31.37 -35.42
N GLN A 346 9.32 -32.43 -36.00
CA GLN A 346 9.41 -32.65 -37.44
C GLN A 346 10.30 -31.63 -38.14
N LEU A 347 11.40 -31.24 -37.49
CA LEU A 347 12.37 -30.34 -38.11
C LEU A 347 13.13 -31.12 -39.22
N PRO A 348 13.37 -30.54 -40.42
CA PRO A 348 14.17 -31.22 -41.43
C PRO A 348 15.57 -31.57 -40.91
N HIS A 349 16.19 -32.61 -41.49
CA HIS A 349 17.50 -33.09 -41.06
C HIS A 349 18.55 -31.96 -41.11
N GLU A 350 19.36 -31.84 -40.05
CA GLU A 350 20.40 -30.82 -39.86
C GLU A 350 19.92 -29.35 -39.73
N TRP A 351 18.62 -29.10 -39.79
CA TRP A 351 18.09 -27.77 -39.53
C TRP A 351 18.14 -27.45 -38.04
N LYS A 352 18.06 -26.16 -37.72
CA LYS A 352 18.07 -25.67 -36.34
C LYS A 352 16.95 -24.67 -36.10
N ALA A 353 16.37 -24.70 -34.92
CA ALA A 353 15.42 -23.68 -34.47
C ALA A 353 16.06 -22.89 -33.32
N ASN A 354 16.01 -21.57 -33.39
CA ASN A 354 16.46 -20.69 -32.30
C ASN A 354 15.28 -19.87 -31.79
N ILE A 355 15.13 -19.76 -30.48
CA ILE A 355 14.10 -18.97 -29.83
C ILE A 355 14.71 -17.78 -29.09
N ILE A 356 14.10 -16.61 -29.25
CA ILE A 356 14.48 -15.36 -28.59
C ILE A 356 13.22 -14.72 -28.02
N LEU A 357 13.31 -14.19 -26.79
CA LEU A 357 12.19 -13.51 -26.16
C LEU A 357 11.85 -12.22 -26.92
N ASP A 358 10.56 -12.02 -27.22
CA ASP A 358 10.05 -10.70 -27.57
C ASP A 358 9.70 -9.92 -26.30
N TYR A 359 8.75 -10.43 -25.50
CA TYR A 359 8.44 -9.96 -24.15
C TYR A 359 7.54 -10.98 -23.44
N ILE A 360 7.63 -11.05 -22.12
CA ILE A 360 6.72 -11.83 -21.27
C ILE A 360 5.41 -11.06 -21.04
N ASP A 361 4.31 -11.77 -20.83
CA ASP A 361 3.02 -11.10 -20.60
C ASP A 361 2.99 -10.34 -19.28
N PHE A 362 3.61 -10.90 -18.24
CA PHE A 362 3.77 -10.27 -16.93
C PHE A 362 4.56 -8.96 -17.06
N VAL A 363 3.91 -7.85 -16.73
CA VAL A 363 4.51 -6.53 -16.86
C VAL A 363 5.44 -6.28 -15.67
N PHE A 364 6.67 -5.88 -15.96
CA PHE A 364 7.61 -5.37 -14.96
C PHE A 364 8.11 -3.99 -15.40
N GLY A 365 7.76 -2.96 -14.64
CA GLY A 365 8.23 -1.59 -14.86
C GLY A 365 9.19 -1.15 -13.76
N PRO A 366 10.14 -0.25 -14.07
CA PRO A 366 10.84 0.47 -13.02
C PRO A 366 9.93 1.65 -12.67
N GLY A 367 9.92 2.04 -11.42
CA GLY A 367 9.22 3.25 -11.05
C GLY A 367 10.02 4.47 -11.52
N TRP A 368 10.07 5.44 -10.65
CA TRP A 368 10.44 6.79 -10.99
C TRP A 368 11.97 6.94 -11.09
N ASN A 369 12.41 8.03 -11.72
CA ASN A 369 13.81 8.47 -11.84
C ASN A 369 14.68 7.62 -12.78
N LEU A 370 14.47 7.81 -14.09
CA LEU A 370 15.39 7.37 -15.13
C LEU A 370 16.37 8.50 -15.47
N ASP A 371 17.67 8.20 -15.43
CA ASP A 371 18.72 9.06 -15.95
C ASP A 371 19.67 8.30 -16.88
N ASP A 372 20.52 9.02 -17.60
CA ASP A 372 21.45 8.42 -18.57
C ASP A 372 22.43 7.42 -17.91
N LYS A 373 22.72 7.59 -16.62
CA LYS A 373 23.69 6.74 -15.87
C LYS A 373 23.10 5.38 -15.51
N THR A 374 21.78 5.31 -15.34
CA THR A 374 21.05 4.12 -14.90
C THR A 374 20.42 3.35 -16.07
N PHE A 375 20.39 3.97 -17.24
CA PHE A 375 19.81 3.44 -18.48
C PHE A 375 20.28 2.04 -18.88
N ALA A 376 21.58 1.75 -18.77
CA ALA A 376 22.12 0.44 -19.19
C ALA A 376 21.61 -0.71 -18.31
N TYR A 377 21.48 -0.49 -17.00
CA TYR A 377 20.87 -1.44 -16.07
C TYR A 377 19.38 -1.56 -16.31
N TRP A 378 18.73 -0.43 -16.57
CA TRP A 378 17.33 -0.43 -16.90
C TRP A 378 17.00 -1.28 -18.13
N LYS A 379 17.72 -1.08 -19.24
CA LYS A 379 17.53 -1.82 -20.49
C LYS A 379 17.63 -3.34 -20.33
N ARG A 380 18.45 -3.82 -19.38
CA ARG A 380 18.62 -5.27 -19.11
C ARG A 380 17.42 -5.91 -18.45
N LEU A 381 16.82 -5.27 -17.44
CA LEU A 381 15.56 -5.75 -16.84
C LEU A 381 14.37 -5.47 -17.76
N PHE A 382 14.39 -4.34 -18.47
CA PHE A 382 13.27 -3.95 -19.32
C PHE A 382 13.02 -4.88 -20.50
N LYS A 383 14.05 -5.56 -20.99
CA LYS A 383 13.95 -6.48 -22.13
C LYS A 383 12.85 -7.53 -21.93
N PHE A 384 12.54 -7.89 -20.68
CA PHE A 384 11.51 -8.87 -20.34
C PHE A 384 10.10 -8.30 -20.60
N SER A 385 9.82 -7.08 -20.14
CA SER A 385 8.47 -6.51 -20.14
C SER A 385 8.15 -5.69 -21.40
N ARG A 386 9.08 -4.86 -21.87
CA ARG A 386 8.83 -3.87 -22.96
C ARG A 386 7.54 -3.04 -22.77
N ALA A 387 7.13 -2.83 -21.51
CA ALA A 387 5.90 -2.15 -21.15
C ALA A 387 6.10 -1.18 -19.99
N TRP A 388 5.42 -0.04 -20.06
CA TRP A 388 5.42 0.98 -19.02
C TRP A 388 4.00 1.23 -18.52
N LEU A 389 3.84 1.22 -17.20
CA LEU A 389 2.54 1.27 -16.52
C LEU A 389 2.11 2.70 -16.14
N GLN A 390 3.02 3.69 -16.05
CA GLN A 390 2.69 5.04 -15.56
C GLN A 390 3.25 6.20 -16.41
N CYS A 391 2.55 6.65 -17.45
CA CYS A 391 2.96 7.86 -18.18
C CYS A 391 2.80 9.12 -17.30
N PRO A 392 3.77 10.06 -17.27
CA PRO A 392 3.62 11.29 -16.49
C PRO A 392 2.32 12.02 -16.83
N SER A 393 1.63 12.45 -15.77
CA SER A 393 0.36 13.18 -15.76
C SER A 393 0.49 14.66 -16.13
N GLU A 394 1.70 15.14 -16.43
CA GLU A 394 1.92 16.52 -16.81
C GLU A 394 0.97 16.92 -17.93
N LEU A 395 0.17 17.96 -17.68
CA LEU A 395 -0.62 18.66 -18.68
C LEU A 395 0.27 18.99 -19.89
N PRO A 396 0.16 18.28 -21.02
CA PRO A 396 0.95 18.64 -22.18
C PRO A 396 0.41 19.97 -22.69
N ARG A 397 1.29 20.96 -22.89
CA ARG A 397 0.88 22.24 -23.48
C ARG A 397 0.61 22.07 -24.98
N SER A 398 1.05 20.96 -25.60
CA SER A 398 0.76 20.61 -26.99
C SER A 398 1.00 19.12 -27.35
N ARG A 399 0.48 18.66 -28.51
CA ARG A 399 0.71 17.32 -29.08
C ARG A 399 2.19 17.02 -29.38
N PRO A 400 2.99 17.93 -29.97
CA PRO A 400 4.42 17.70 -30.20
C PRO A 400 5.21 17.43 -28.91
N GLU A 401 4.93 18.20 -27.85
CA GLU A 401 5.57 18.00 -26.55
C GLU A 401 5.31 16.60 -26.00
N LEU A 402 4.08 16.07 -26.09
CA LEU A 402 3.79 14.73 -25.59
C LEU A 402 4.46 13.63 -26.44
N ILE A 403 4.58 13.81 -27.76
CA ILE A 403 5.31 12.87 -28.62
C ILE A 403 6.81 12.85 -28.26
N ASP A 404 7.40 14.01 -28.00
CA ASP A 404 8.83 14.15 -27.68
C ASP A 404 9.17 13.73 -26.24
N LEU A 405 8.38 14.15 -25.24
CA LEU A 405 8.55 13.78 -23.83
C LEU A 405 8.27 12.30 -23.57
N THR A 406 7.25 11.73 -24.23
CA THR A 406 6.72 10.42 -23.82
C THR A 406 7.12 9.28 -24.75
N LEU A 407 7.28 9.49 -26.06
CA LEU A 407 7.18 8.37 -27.00
C LEU A 407 8.42 8.18 -27.87
N ASN A 408 8.98 9.25 -28.43
CA ASN A 408 10.12 9.11 -29.32
C ASN A 408 11.30 8.40 -28.66
N TRP A 409 11.68 8.81 -27.46
CA TRP A 409 12.75 8.18 -26.72
C TRP A 409 12.39 6.74 -26.27
N ARG A 410 11.20 6.52 -25.71
CA ARG A 410 10.83 5.20 -25.16
C ARG A 410 10.66 4.12 -26.22
N ILE A 411 10.05 4.48 -27.34
CA ILE A 411 9.80 3.53 -28.42
C ILE A 411 11.11 3.23 -29.16
N LYS A 412 11.91 4.27 -29.45
CA LYS A 412 13.12 4.12 -30.27
C LYS A 412 14.32 3.59 -29.47
N GLU A 413 14.53 4.09 -28.26
CA GLU A 413 15.73 3.76 -27.45
C GLU A 413 15.51 2.56 -26.52
N LEU A 414 14.33 2.46 -25.89
CA LEU A 414 13.97 1.36 -24.98
C LEU A 414 13.26 0.20 -25.67
N GLY A 415 12.72 0.40 -26.89
CA GLY A 415 12.00 -0.63 -27.62
C GLY A 415 10.65 -0.98 -27.00
N GLU A 416 9.98 0.00 -26.38
CA GLU A 416 8.62 -0.17 -25.85
C GLU A 416 7.64 -0.65 -26.90
N LYS A 417 6.86 -1.66 -26.54
CA LYS A 417 5.80 -2.22 -27.39
C LYS A 417 4.41 -2.07 -26.79
N ARG A 418 4.33 -1.60 -25.55
CA ARG A 418 3.17 -1.73 -24.67
C ARG A 418 3.08 -0.52 -23.72
N LEU A 419 1.96 0.19 -23.71
CA LEU A 419 1.80 1.46 -22.94
C LEU A 419 0.50 1.53 -22.12
N PHE A 420 0.60 2.07 -20.90
CA PHE A 420 -0.52 2.62 -20.13
C PHE A 420 -0.43 4.14 -20.04
N PHE A 421 -1.58 4.80 -20.21
CA PHE A 421 -1.70 6.26 -20.08
C PHE A 421 -2.40 6.62 -18.79
N CYS A 422 -1.75 7.42 -17.93
CA CYS A 422 -2.36 7.92 -16.71
C CYS A 422 -3.29 9.09 -17.03
N VAL A 423 -4.52 9.05 -16.50
CA VAL A 423 -5.46 10.16 -16.62
C VAL A 423 -6.04 10.42 -15.24
N ALA A 424 -5.83 11.64 -14.77
CA ALA A 424 -6.40 12.15 -13.53
C ALA A 424 -7.31 13.36 -13.83
N PRO A 425 -8.22 13.74 -12.92
CA PRO A 425 -8.82 15.06 -12.95
C PRO A 425 -7.69 16.09 -12.93
N LEU A 426 -7.81 17.16 -13.71
CA LEU A 426 -6.86 18.26 -13.54
C LEU A 426 -6.82 18.69 -12.08
N GLY A 427 -5.60 18.87 -11.56
CA GLY A 427 -5.29 19.18 -10.16
C GLY A 427 -5.27 18.00 -9.18
N TYR A 428 -5.48 16.79 -9.68
CA TYR A 428 -4.93 15.56 -9.12
C TYR A 428 -3.58 15.25 -9.79
N ASP A 429 -2.76 16.28 -9.95
CA ASP A 429 -1.42 16.09 -10.46
C ASP A 429 -0.52 16.03 -9.23
N TYR A 430 0.09 14.87 -8.95
CA TYR A 430 1.06 14.66 -7.87
C TYR A 430 2.14 15.77 -7.82
N TYR A 431 2.32 16.46 -8.95
CA TYR A 431 3.33 17.49 -9.20
C TYR A 431 2.88 18.94 -9.01
N ILE A 432 1.59 19.24 -8.77
CA ILE A 432 1.13 20.61 -8.44
C ILE A 432 0.34 20.58 -7.14
N LYS A 433 0.97 21.00 -6.06
CA LYS A 433 0.32 21.01 -4.75
C LYS A 433 -0.82 22.03 -4.73
N PRO A 434 -1.90 21.83 -3.96
CA PRO A 434 -3.06 22.73 -3.95
C PRO A 434 -2.68 24.21 -3.75
N TRP A 435 -1.66 24.48 -2.94
CA TRP A 435 -1.17 25.83 -2.65
C TRP A 435 -0.31 26.46 -3.74
N GLU A 436 0.15 25.69 -4.72
CA GLU A 436 0.88 26.18 -5.89
C GLU A 436 -0.11 26.60 -6.99
N ILE A 437 -1.34 26.08 -6.99
CA ILE A 437 -2.38 26.37 -8.00
C ILE A 437 -2.62 27.88 -8.22
N PRO A 438 -2.71 28.73 -7.18
CA PRO A 438 -2.96 30.17 -7.38
C PRO A 438 -1.88 30.90 -8.20
N SER A 439 -0.64 30.38 -8.22
CA SER A 439 0.50 30.93 -8.97
C SER A 439 0.73 30.27 -10.32
N GLN A 440 -0.02 29.20 -10.66
CA GLN A 440 0.08 28.52 -11.95
C GLN A 440 -0.40 29.37 -13.13
N ASN A 441 -0.06 28.91 -14.34
CA ASN A 441 -0.46 29.58 -15.58
C ASN A 441 -2.00 29.69 -15.72
N GLY A 442 -2.43 30.62 -16.58
CA GLY A 442 -3.85 30.97 -16.72
C GLY A 442 -4.77 29.83 -17.16
N ASN A 443 -4.26 28.75 -17.76
CA ASN A 443 -5.08 27.60 -18.15
C ASN A 443 -5.38 26.69 -16.95
N ILE A 444 -4.36 26.37 -16.14
CA ILE A 444 -4.51 25.57 -14.91
C ILE A 444 -5.41 26.31 -13.92
N LYS A 445 -5.12 27.59 -13.68
CA LYS A 445 -5.87 28.41 -12.73
C LYS A 445 -7.35 28.53 -13.06
N LYS A 446 -7.73 28.60 -14.35
CA LYS A 446 -9.14 28.68 -14.80
C LYS A 446 -9.96 27.43 -14.53
N VAL A 447 -9.31 26.28 -14.36
CA VAL A 447 -9.96 24.99 -14.06
C VAL A 447 -9.97 24.74 -12.55
N MET A 448 -8.89 25.12 -11.87
CA MET A 448 -8.59 24.67 -10.52
C MET A 448 -8.88 25.67 -9.39
N TYR A 449 -9.18 26.93 -9.71
CA TYR A 449 -9.37 27.98 -8.70
C TYR A 449 -10.54 28.93 -9.06
N PRO A 450 -11.77 28.67 -8.56
CA PRO A 450 -12.20 27.46 -7.87
C PRO A 450 -12.20 26.22 -8.76
N PHE A 451 -12.14 25.05 -8.12
CA PHE A 451 -12.33 23.78 -8.81
C PHE A 451 -13.70 23.72 -9.48
N ASN A 452 -13.73 23.22 -10.71
CA ASN A 452 -14.96 22.99 -11.46
C ASN A 452 -14.90 21.64 -12.18
N LEU A 453 -15.72 20.69 -11.72
CA LEU A 453 -15.76 19.33 -12.24
C LEU A 453 -16.02 19.27 -13.75
N SER A 454 -16.91 20.12 -14.28
CA SER A 454 -17.22 20.14 -15.72
C SER A 454 -16.02 20.60 -16.57
N LYS A 455 -15.25 21.58 -16.08
CA LYS A 455 -14.02 22.01 -16.75
C LYS A 455 -12.92 20.96 -16.64
N ALA A 456 -12.76 20.34 -15.46
CA ALA A 456 -11.80 19.26 -15.26
C ALA A 456 -12.08 18.10 -16.22
N LEU A 457 -13.35 17.66 -16.31
CA LEU A 457 -13.80 16.64 -17.25
C LEU A 457 -13.50 16.99 -18.70
N LYS A 458 -13.73 18.25 -19.11
CA LYS A 458 -13.44 18.69 -20.48
C LYS A 458 -11.96 18.49 -20.82
N VAL A 459 -11.05 18.89 -19.94
CA VAL A 459 -9.62 18.76 -20.23
C VAL A 459 -9.15 17.30 -20.14
N SER A 460 -9.63 16.52 -19.16
CA SER A 460 -9.33 15.09 -19.09
C SER A 460 -9.75 14.36 -20.39
N LYS A 461 -10.90 14.73 -20.99
CA LYS A 461 -11.33 14.20 -22.29
C LYS A 461 -10.45 14.65 -23.46
N GLU A 462 -9.99 15.90 -23.47
CA GLU A 462 -9.05 16.39 -24.48
C GLU A 462 -7.72 15.60 -24.41
N TYR A 463 -7.23 15.33 -23.20
CA TYR A 463 -6.04 14.52 -22.96
C TYR A 463 -6.23 13.04 -23.37
N VAL A 464 -7.36 12.41 -23.01
CA VAL A 464 -7.70 11.05 -23.48
C VAL A 464 -7.68 10.97 -25.01
N LYS A 465 -8.31 11.93 -25.68
CA LYS A 465 -8.36 11.96 -27.14
C LYS A 465 -6.97 12.09 -27.76
N LEU A 466 -6.13 12.96 -27.20
CA LEU A 466 -4.74 13.13 -27.63
C LEU A 466 -3.97 11.80 -27.56
N ASN A 467 -4.04 11.10 -26.43
CA ASN A 467 -3.35 9.82 -26.25
C ASN A 467 -3.86 8.75 -27.23
N ILE A 468 -5.18 8.67 -27.47
CA ILE A 468 -5.75 7.75 -28.46
C ILE A 468 -5.28 8.07 -29.89
N ASP A 469 -5.19 9.35 -30.24
CA ASP A 469 -4.73 9.74 -31.57
C ASP A 469 -3.25 9.43 -31.77
N ILE A 470 -2.45 9.51 -30.72
CA ILE A 470 -1.04 9.13 -30.71
C ILE A 470 -0.85 7.62 -30.82
N ILE A 471 -1.64 6.81 -30.11
CA ILE A 471 -1.63 5.34 -30.26
C ILE A 471 -1.81 4.93 -31.73
N LYS A 472 -2.67 5.63 -32.48
CA LYS A 472 -2.94 5.33 -33.89
C LYS A 472 -1.75 5.64 -34.82
N GLU A 473 -0.82 6.51 -34.42
CA GLU A 473 0.35 6.86 -35.24
C GLU A 473 1.46 5.79 -35.16
N PHE A 474 1.51 5.03 -34.07
CA PHE A 474 2.55 4.02 -33.83
C PHE A 474 2.02 2.60 -34.08
N ASN A 475 2.05 2.15 -35.34
CA ASN A 475 1.55 0.83 -35.75
C ASN A 475 2.25 -0.37 -35.06
N ASN A 476 3.42 -0.18 -34.47
CA ASN A 476 4.21 -1.20 -33.79
C ASN A 476 3.98 -1.27 -32.27
N ILE A 477 3.08 -0.45 -31.73
CA ILE A 477 2.76 -0.38 -30.30
C ILE A 477 1.34 -0.85 -30.06
N SER A 478 1.20 -1.75 -29.11
CA SER A 478 -0.10 -2.09 -28.55
C SER A 478 -0.37 -1.16 -27.36
N ALA A 479 -1.37 -0.29 -27.44
CA ALA A 479 -1.87 0.35 -26.23
C ALA A 479 -2.44 -0.72 -25.31
N ILE A 480 -1.90 -0.86 -24.10
CA ILE A 480 -2.43 -1.81 -23.13
C ILE A 480 -3.67 -1.20 -22.48
N GLY A 481 -3.64 0.08 -22.07
CA GLY A 481 -4.78 0.66 -21.37
C GLY A 481 -4.63 2.10 -20.90
N PHE A 482 -5.63 2.54 -20.12
CA PHE A 482 -5.64 3.79 -19.36
C PHE A 482 -5.61 3.47 -17.86
N HIS A 483 -4.72 4.12 -17.14
CA HIS A 483 -4.67 4.10 -15.68
C HIS A 483 -5.39 5.34 -15.16
N LEU A 484 -6.45 5.13 -14.39
CA LEU A 484 -7.34 6.17 -13.88
C LEU A 484 -7.31 6.15 -12.36
N ALA A 485 -7.82 7.22 -11.76
CA ALA A 485 -8.24 7.23 -10.35
C ALA A 485 -7.10 7.13 -9.32
N GLU A 486 -5.90 7.63 -9.61
CA GLU A 486 -4.74 7.63 -8.70
C GLU A 486 -5.13 7.94 -7.25
N GLU A 487 -5.09 6.90 -6.41
CA GLU A 487 -5.36 6.97 -4.97
C GLU A 487 -6.79 7.41 -4.57
N PHE A 488 -7.78 7.22 -5.46
CA PHE A 488 -9.13 7.73 -5.23
C PHE A 488 -9.88 7.11 -4.06
N ASP A 489 -9.45 5.98 -3.54
CA ASP A 489 -10.00 5.41 -2.30
C ASP A 489 -9.51 6.13 -1.04
N GLN A 490 -8.50 7.00 -1.14
CA GLN A 490 -7.99 7.80 -0.02
C GLN A 490 -8.26 9.30 -0.21
N ALA A 491 -7.96 10.07 0.83
CA ALA A 491 -8.07 11.51 0.82
C ALA A 491 -6.81 12.13 1.43
N GLY A 492 -5.76 12.15 0.64
CA GLY A 492 -4.51 12.84 0.96
C GLY A 492 -4.56 14.36 0.75
N PRO A 493 -3.71 15.13 1.47
CA PRO A 493 -3.63 16.59 1.42
C PRO A 493 -3.29 17.15 0.03
N GLU A 494 -2.54 16.39 -0.77
CA GLU A 494 -2.18 16.70 -2.15
C GLU A 494 -3.39 16.79 -3.10
N TYR A 495 -4.54 16.22 -2.72
CA TYR A 495 -5.73 16.16 -3.57
C TYR A 495 -6.77 17.25 -3.28
N PHE A 496 -6.45 18.22 -2.43
CA PHE A 496 -7.44 19.19 -1.96
C PHE A 496 -7.88 20.15 -3.06
N LEU A 497 -9.20 20.38 -3.13
CA LEU A 497 -9.86 21.22 -4.12
C LEU A 497 -10.16 22.61 -3.54
N TRP A 498 -9.85 23.66 -4.31
CA TRP A 498 -10.23 25.03 -3.97
C TRP A 498 -11.72 25.28 -4.15
N ASN A 499 -12.35 25.77 -3.08
CA ASN A 499 -13.77 26.07 -3.00
C ASN A 499 -14.00 27.47 -2.42
N PHE A 500 -15.20 28.01 -2.67
CA PHE A 500 -15.61 29.34 -2.25
C PHE A 500 -17.02 29.31 -1.68
N ARG A 501 -17.25 30.01 -0.57
CA ARG A 501 -18.59 30.25 -0.02
C ARG A 501 -18.70 31.69 0.46
N ASP A 502 -19.62 32.46 -0.11
CA ASP A 502 -19.94 33.86 0.22
C ASP A 502 -18.79 34.89 0.12
N ASP A 503 -17.53 34.44 0.03
CA ASP A 503 -16.25 35.16 -0.15
C ASP A 503 -15.08 34.37 0.50
N ILE A 504 -15.43 33.47 1.41
CA ILE A 504 -14.53 32.57 2.13
C ILE A 504 -13.89 31.58 1.17
N LYS A 505 -12.56 31.62 1.09
CA LYS A 505 -11.73 30.68 0.34
C LYS A 505 -11.29 29.55 1.25
N TYR A 506 -11.56 28.32 0.85
CA TYR A 506 -11.16 27.14 1.60
C TYR A 506 -10.76 26.02 0.66
N ILE A 507 -10.11 25.01 1.22
CA ILE A 507 -9.77 23.78 0.50
C ILE A 507 -10.36 22.59 1.26
N ARG A 508 -10.77 21.57 0.52
CA ARG A 508 -11.26 20.31 1.08
C ARG A 508 -10.87 19.15 0.17
N PRO A 509 -10.84 17.91 0.66
CA PRO A 509 -10.74 16.78 -0.22
C PRO A 509 -11.96 16.66 -1.14
N PRO A 510 -11.79 16.05 -2.32
CA PRO A 510 -12.86 15.65 -3.21
C PRO A 510 -13.71 14.57 -2.55
N THR A 511 -15.01 14.69 -2.70
CA THR A 511 -15.96 13.71 -2.19
C THR A 511 -15.95 12.45 -3.05
N MET A 512 -16.32 11.31 -2.46
CA MET A 512 -16.48 10.06 -3.20
C MET A 512 -17.51 10.19 -4.35
N GLU A 513 -18.53 11.05 -4.22
CA GLU A 513 -19.49 11.36 -5.29
C GLU A 513 -18.84 12.10 -6.46
N GLU A 514 -18.00 13.11 -6.20
CA GLU A 514 -17.25 13.84 -7.23
C GLU A 514 -16.27 12.91 -7.97
N LYS A 515 -15.58 12.03 -7.23
CA LYS A 515 -14.70 11.00 -7.79
C LYS A 515 -15.46 10.04 -8.71
N LEU A 516 -16.60 9.52 -8.27
CA LEU A 516 -17.46 8.64 -9.07
C LEU A 516 -18.00 9.33 -10.33
N ALA A 517 -18.45 10.57 -10.21
CA ALA A 517 -18.95 11.35 -11.34
C ALA A 517 -17.86 11.56 -12.41
N TRP A 518 -16.64 11.87 -11.97
CA TRP A 518 -15.51 11.99 -12.89
C TRP A 518 -15.20 10.66 -13.59
N LEU A 519 -15.09 9.57 -12.83
CA LEU A 519 -14.73 8.25 -13.36
C LEU A 519 -15.73 7.73 -14.40
N ARG A 520 -17.03 7.79 -14.10
CA ARG A 520 -18.08 7.31 -15.03
C ARG A 520 -17.99 8.00 -16.39
N GLU A 521 -17.80 9.31 -16.37
CA GLU A 521 -17.76 10.11 -17.60
C GLU A 521 -16.50 9.84 -18.42
N ILE A 522 -15.33 9.70 -17.77
CA ILE A 522 -14.07 9.41 -18.46
C ILE A 522 -14.02 7.99 -19.00
N ILE A 523 -14.46 7.00 -18.22
CA ILE A 523 -14.56 5.60 -18.67
C ILE A 523 -15.48 5.48 -19.88
N SER A 524 -16.68 6.05 -19.81
CA SER A 524 -17.63 6.08 -20.92
C SER A 524 -17.02 6.73 -22.17
N TYR A 525 -16.32 7.86 -21.98
CA TYR A 525 -15.66 8.54 -23.08
C TYR A 525 -14.53 7.72 -23.72
N ILE A 526 -13.65 7.09 -22.93
CA ILE A 526 -12.60 6.17 -23.43
C ILE A 526 -13.24 5.05 -24.25
N ARG A 527 -14.24 4.36 -23.69
CA ARG A 527 -14.96 3.26 -24.37
C ARG A 527 -15.63 3.70 -25.67
N SER A 528 -16.09 4.95 -25.76
CA SER A 528 -16.66 5.50 -26.99
C SER A 528 -15.63 5.71 -28.10
N LEU A 529 -14.38 5.97 -27.74
CA LEU A 529 -13.29 6.23 -28.69
C LEU A 529 -12.54 4.94 -29.08
N LYS A 530 -12.33 4.03 -28.13
CA LYS A 530 -11.61 2.77 -28.34
C LYS A 530 -12.08 1.72 -27.34
N LYS A 531 -12.78 0.67 -27.82
CA LYS A 531 -13.41 -0.33 -26.94
C LYS A 531 -12.43 -1.35 -26.35
N ASP A 532 -11.32 -1.59 -27.05
CA ASP A 532 -10.37 -2.68 -26.80
C ASP A 532 -9.21 -2.33 -25.84
N VAL A 533 -9.11 -1.09 -25.35
CA VAL A 533 -8.10 -0.70 -24.34
C VAL A 533 -8.50 -1.17 -22.94
N ALA A 534 -7.56 -1.62 -22.13
CA ALA A 534 -7.86 -1.91 -20.73
C ALA A 534 -8.09 -0.62 -19.92
N ILE A 535 -8.95 -0.67 -18.92
CA ILE A 535 -9.13 0.38 -17.92
C ILE A 535 -8.63 -0.15 -16.58
N SER A 536 -7.64 0.53 -16.02
CA SER A 536 -7.04 0.25 -14.73
C SER A 536 -7.45 1.33 -13.73
N LEU A 537 -7.98 0.94 -12.57
CA LEU A 537 -8.25 1.86 -11.45
C LEU A 537 -7.13 1.76 -10.43
N TYR A 538 -6.44 2.86 -10.17
CA TYR A 538 -5.36 2.92 -9.19
C TYR A 538 -5.89 3.19 -7.78
N LEU A 539 -5.80 2.23 -6.87
CA LEU A 539 -6.12 2.42 -5.46
C LEU A 539 -4.85 2.30 -4.59
N THR A 540 -4.81 2.96 -3.43
CA THR A 540 -3.58 3.16 -2.62
C THR A 540 -2.98 1.92 -1.99
N GLY A 541 -3.51 0.72 -2.25
CA GLY A 541 -2.90 -0.49 -1.71
C GLY A 541 -3.01 -0.68 -0.19
N ALA A 542 -3.62 0.24 0.56
CA ALA A 542 -3.68 0.18 2.02
C ALA A 542 -4.21 -1.20 2.47
N SER A 543 -3.37 -1.94 3.19
CA SER A 543 -3.69 -3.30 3.60
C SER A 543 -4.89 -3.28 4.56
N GLN A 544 -5.55 -4.42 4.75
CA GLN A 544 -6.55 -4.55 5.81
C GLN A 544 -5.84 -4.59 7.18
N SER A 545 -5.29 -3.46 7.61
CA SER A 545 -4.59 -3.32 8.89
C SER A 545 -5.49 -2.61 9.92
N PRO A 546 -5.32 -2.91 11.22
CA PRO A 546 -5.98 -2.18 12.30
C PRO A 546 -5.77 -0.66 12.24
N LEU A 547 -4.56 -0.24 11.85
CA LEU A 547 -4.19 1.18 11.78
C LEU A 547 -5.06 1.95 10.78
N ASN A 548 -5.30 1.39 9.61
CA ASN A 548 -6.02 2.09 8.54
C ASN A 548 -7.49 2.35 8.92
N TYR A 549 -8.17 1.37 9.52
CA TYR A 549 -9.51 1.58 10.09
C TYR A 549 -9.50 2.62 11.21
N PHE A 550 -8.53 2.51 12.12
CA PHE A 550 -8.44 3.41 13.25
C PHE A 550 -8.23 4.87 12.84
N VAL A 551 -7.30 5.13 11.94
CA VAL A 551 -7.04 6.49 11.41
C VAL A 551 -8.28 7.02 10.68
N HIS A 552 -8.93 6.18 9.88
CA HIS A 552 -10.15 6.55 9.15
C HIS A 552 -11.33 6.88 10.07
N GLU A 553 -11.53 6.14 11.17
CA GLU A 553 -12.58 6.40 12.16
C GLU A 553 -12.34 7.69 12.96
N ARG A 554 -11.08 8.14 13.09
CA ARG A 554 -10.73 9.41 13.74
C ARG A 554 -11.01 10.63 12.89
N TRP A 555 -11.06 10.49 11.56
CA TRP A 555 -11.49 11.58 10.71
C TRP A 555 -13.02 11.62 10.63
N LEU A 556 -13.62 12.62 11.28
CA LEU A 556 -15.06 12.87 11.27
C LEU A 556 -15.55 13.15 9.84
N ASP A 557 -16.60 12.44 9.42
CA ASP A 557 -17.13 12.40 8.04
C ASP A 557 -16.16 11.79 6.99
N SER A 558 -15.16 10.99 7.39
CA SER A 558 -14.20 10.35 6.46
C SER A 558 -14.84 9.56 5.32
N ASP A 559 -15.95 8.85 5.56
CA ASP A 559 -16.73 8.11 4.54
C ASP A 559 -17.15 8.97 3.34
N LYS A 560 -17.26 10.30 3.53
CA LYS A 560 -17.58 11.24 2.46
C LYS A 560 -16.41 11.39 1.47
N TYR A 561 -15.18 11.13 1.90
CA TYR A 561 -13.95 11.46 1.19
C TYR A 561 -13.08 10.24 0.88
N SER A 562 -13.10 9.19 1.69
CA SER A 562 -12.20 8.03 1.57
C SER A 562 -12.82 6.75 2.12
N MET A 563 -12.15 5.63 1.85
CA MET A 563 -12.45 4.30 2.35
C MET A 563 -11.31 3.82 3.25
N PRO A 564 -11.58 3.10 4.35
CA PRO A 564 -10.55 2.76 5.34
C PRO A 564 -9.56 1.71 4.83
N THR A 565 -9.92 0.90 3.83
CA THR A 565 -9.01 -0.12 3.27
C THR A 565 -9.20 -0.28 1.78
N LEU A 566 -8.17 -0.80 1.09
CA LEU A 566 -8.23 -1.11 -0.33
C LEU A 566 -9.43 -2.01 -0.69
N SER A 567 -9.71 -3.01 0.14
CA SER A 567 -10.83 -3.93 -0.13
C SER A 567 -12.19 -3.26 -0.03
N GLU A 568 -12.36 -2.26 0.82
CA GLU A 568 -13.59 -1.47 0.89
C GLU A 568 -13.65 -0.45 -0.24
N GLY A 569 -12.52 0.14 -0.64
CA GLY A 569 -12.38 0.93 -1.86
C GLY A 569 -12.84 0.18 -3.11
N ILE A 570 -12.32 -1.04 -3.34
CA ILE A 570 -12.72 -1.89 -4.46
C ILE A 570 -14.22 -2.14 -4.45
N ARG A 571 -14.78 -2.57 -3.31
CA ARG A 571 -16.24 -2.82 -3.21
C ARG A 571 -17.03 -1.56 -3.51
N TYR A 572 -16.65 -0.43 -2.91
CA TYR A 572 -17.34 0.83 -3.09
C TYR A 572 -17.44 1.21 -4.57
N PHE A 573 -16.32 1.22 -5.32
CA PHE A 573 -16.36 1.59 -6.73
C PHE A 573 -17.15 0.58 -7.59
N LEU A 574 -17.02 -0.72 -7.33
CA LEU A 574 -17.75 -1.76 -8.06
C LEU A 574 -19.26 -1.72 -7.80
N ASP A 575 -19.67 -1.59 -6.53
CA ASP A 575 -21.08 -1.51 -6.13
C ASP A 575 -21.76 -0.26 -6.71
N HIS A 576 -20.99 0.79 -7.01
CA HIS A 576 -21.44 2.01 -7.67
C HIS A 576 -21.32 1.95 -9.21
N GLY A 577 -21.07 0.78 -9.79
CA GLY A 577 -21.14 0.56 -11.24
C GLY A 577 -19.94 1.09 -12.03
N ILE A 578 -18.76 1.24 -11.40
CA ILE A 578 -17.53 1.53 -12.13
C ILE A 578 -17.03 0.25 -12.81
N GLU A 579 -16.94 0.28 -14.14
CA GLU A 579 -16.44 -0.84 -14.95
C GLU A 579 -14.94 -0.69 -15.23
N ALA A 580 -14.13 -1.54 -14.60
CA ALA A 580 -12.69 -1.61 -14.83
C ALA A 580 -12.25 -3.03 -15.20
N ASP A 581 -11.10 -3.15 -15.86
CA ASP A 581 -10.49 -4.43 -16.23
C ASP A 581 -9.39 -4.84 -15.23
N ILE A 582 -8.72 -3.82 -14.67
CA ILE A 582 -7.55 -3.96 -13.80
C ILE A 582 -7.75 -3.07 -12.57
N ILE A 583 -7.32 -3.56 -11.40
CA ILE A 583 -7.21 -2.77 -10.18
C ILE A 583 -5.71 -2.65 -9.84
N GLY A 584 -5.18 -1.44 -9.93
CA GLY A 584 -3.84 -1.08 -9.46
C GLY A 584 -3.81 -0.96 -7.94
N ILE A 585 -2.76 -1.49 -7.31
CA ILE A 585 -2.57 -1.48 -5.85
C ILE A 585 -1.11 -1.14 -5.51
N GLN A 586 -0.89 -0.51 -4.36
CA GLN A 586 0.44 -0.36 -3.77
C GLN A 586 0.80 -1.53 -2.86
N ALA A 587 2.10 -1.76 -2.69
CA ALA A 587 2.69 -2.77 -1.84
C ALA A 587 4.05 -2.26 -1.30
N HIS A 588 4.04 -1.15 -0.57
CA HIS A 588 5.22 -0.64 0.14
C HIS A 588 5.57 -1.58 1.30
N MET A 589 6.70 -2.26 1.25
CA MET A 589 7.05 -3.25 2.28
C MET A 589 7.64 -2.58 3.52
N LEU A 590 7.43 -3.19 4.68
CA LEU A 590 7.87 -2.69 5.99
C LEU A 590 7.22 -1.38 6.45
N HIS A 591 6.02 -1.10 5.96
CA HIS A 591 5.23 0.07 6.34
C HIS A 591 4.00 -0.32 7.16
N SER A 592 3.63 0.50 8.15
CA SER A 592 2.55 0.21 9.11
C SER A 592 1.15 0.13 8.49
N SER A 593 0.91 0.82 7.38
CA SER A 593 -0.33 0.77 6.58
C SER A 593 -0.34 -0.34 5.52
N SER A 594 0.75 -1.13 5.40
CA SER A 594 0.96 -2.13 4.35
C SER A 594 1.37 -3.49 4.96
N ALA A 595 2.20 -4.29 4.29
CA ALA A 595 2.67 -5.60 4.74
C ALA A 595 4.12 -5.54 5.27
N PHE A 596 4.35 -6.15 6.43
CA PHE A 596 5.70 -6.22 7.02
C PHE A 596 6.53 -7.40 6.51
N ASN A 597 5.89 -8.46 6.03
CA ASN A 597 6.54 -9.70 5.63
C ASN A 597 5.76 -10.41 4.51
N ILE A 598 6.37 -11.46 3.95
CA ILE A 598 5.80 -12.26 2.86
C ILE A 598 4.47 -12.93 3.20
N ILE A 599 4.26 -13.33 4.46
CA ILE A 599 3.01 -13.97 4.88
C ILE A 599 1.88 -12.96 4.76
N GLU A 600 2.08 -11.75 5.27
CA GLU A 600 1.11 -10.65 5.19
C GLU A 600 0.86 -10.21 3.75
N LEU A 601 1.91 -10.09 2.92
CA LEU A 601 1.75 -9.80 1.48
C LEU A 601 0.89 -10.85 0.78
N TYR A 602 1.17 -12.13 0.99
CA TYR A 602 0.40 -13.22 0.41
C TYR A 602 -1.07 -13.19 0.84
N LEU A 603 -1.32 -13.01 2.16
CA LEU A 603 -2.68 -12.96 2.70
C LEU A 603 -3.44 -11.72 2.22
N MET A 604 -2.77 -10.58 2.03
CA MET A 604 -3.34 -9.39 1.41
C MET A 604 -3.85 -9.71 0.00
N LEU A 605 -3.00 -10.31 -0.85
CA LEU A 605 -3.37 -10.66 -2.22
C LEU A 605 -4.49 -11.70 -2.31
N GLU A 606 -4.49 -12.71 -1.43
CA GLU A 606 -5.61 -13.67 -1.35
C GLU A 606 -6.91 -13.00 -0.86
N GLY A 607 -6.81 -12.01 0.04
CA GLY A 607 -7.92 -11.17 0.44
C GLY A 607 -8.53 -10.39 -0.73
N LEU A 608 -7.68 -9.80 -1.59
CA LEU A 608 -8.14 -9.10 -2.79
C LEU A 608 -8.83 -10.04 -3.79
N ASN A 609 -8.29 -11.24 -3.98
CA ASN A 609 -8.90 -12.27 -4.83
C ASN A 609 -10.32 -12.64 -4.37
N ALA A 610 -10.59 -12.58 -3.06
CA ALA A 610 -11.90 -12.88 -2.50
C ALA A 610 -12.91 -11.72 -2.64
N VAL A 611 -12.44 -10.48 -2.82
CA VAL A 611 -13.29 -9.30 -2.90
C VAL A 611 -13.64 -8.94 -4.34
N ALA A 612 -12.69 -8.99 -5.27
CA ALA A 612 -12.93 -8.62 -6.66
C ALA A 612 -13.48 -9.81 -7.47
N PRO A 613 -14.47 -9.59 -8.37
CA PRO A 613 -15.02 -10.64 -9.22
C PRO A 613 -13.93 -11.38 -10.04
N PRO A 614 -14.08 -12.67 -10.38
CA PRO A 614 -13.00 -13.49 -10.96
C PRO A 614 -12.38 -12.97 -12.27
N ASN A 615 -13.12 -12.16 -13.04
CA ASN A 615 -12.68 -11.56 -14.30
C ASN A 615 -11.78 -10.34 -14.11
N TYR A 616 -11.70 -9.75 -12.90
CA TYR A 616 -10.84 -8.61 -12.63
C TYR A 616 -9.39 -9.06 -12.44
N ARG A 617 -8.47 -8.28 -12.99
CA ARG A 617 -7.02 -8.47 -12.82
C ARG A 617 -6.46 -7.39 -11.90
N PHE A 618 -5.27 -7.62 -11.37
CA PHE A 618 -4.60 -6.72 -10.43
C PHE A 618 -3.23 -6.33 -10.97
N SER A 619 -2.79 -5.10 -10.74
CA SER A 619 -1.42 -4.68 -11.00
C SER A 619 -0.83 -4.13 -9.71
N ILE A 620 0.40 -4.50 -9.37
CA ILE A 620 1.13 -3.79 -8.32
C ILE A 620 1.73 -2.57 -8.98
N VAL A 621 1.18 -1.39 -8.74
CA VAL A 621 1.63 -0.16 -9.41
C VAL A 621 2.67 0.58 -8.59
N GLU A 622 2.81 0.22 -7.32
CA GLU A 622 3.91 0.68 -6.49
C GLU A 622 4.41 -0.44 -5.58
N PHE A 623 5.62 -0.95 -5.83
CA PHE A 623 6.31 -1.91 -4.98
C PHE A 623 7.72 -1.42 -4.64
N ASP A 624 8.08 -1.43 -3.36
CA ASP A 624 9.45 -1.24 -2.92
C ASP A 624 9.75 -2.02 -1.65
N VAL A 625 11.04 -2.30 -1.47
CA VAL A 625 11.58 -2.89 -0.25
C VAL A 625 12.78 -2.05 0.17
N PRO A 626 12.82 -1.55 1.42
CA PRO A 626 13.96 -0.78 1.90
C PRO A 626 15.18 -1.67 2.15
N SER A 627 16.37 -1.16 1.87
CA SER A 627 17.66 -1.77 2.21
C SER A 627 18.27 -1.23 3.51
N GLU A 628 17.54 -0.42 4.25
CA GLU A 628 17.88 0.09 5.57
C GLU A 628 16.62 0.20 6.43
N VAL A 629 16.78 0.45 7.73
CA VAL A 629 15.62 0.61 8.63
C VAL A 629 14.88 1.89 8.25
N PRO A 630 13.55 1.84 7.97
CA PRO A 630 12.76 3.03 7.66
C PRO A 630 12.89 4.10 8.74
N GLU A 631 12.89 5.38 8.34
CA GLU A 631 13.08 6.52 9.26
C GLU A 631 12.09 6.50 10.43
N GLU A 632 10.81 6.23 10.14
CA GLU A 632 9.75 6.09 11.15
C GLU A 632 10.06 5.03 12.22
N LEU A 633 10.84 4.00 11.89
CA LEU A 633 11.20 2.92 12.80
C LEU A 633 12.56 3.14 13.47
N LEU A 634 13.45 4.01 12.95
CA LEU A 634 14.83 4.17 13.44
C LEU A 634 14.92 4.43 14.94
N ASN A 635 13.99 5.21 15.47
CA ASN A 635 13.97 5.62 16.88
C ASN A 635 13.13 4.68 17.77
N THR A 636 12.66 3.56 17.24
CA THR A 636 11.85 2.59 17.98
C THR A 636 12.68 1.44 18.54
N VAL A 637 12.23 0.83 19.64
CA VAL A 637 12.82 -0.38 20.23
C VAL A 637 12.84 -1.50 19.20
N ILE A 638 11.71 -1.75 18.52
CA ILE A 638 11.64 -2.76 17.47
C ILE A 638 12.55 -2.45 16.28
N GLY A 639 12.71 -1.17 15.91
CA GLY A 639 13.60 -0.74 14.83
C GLY A 639 15.06 -1.03 15.13
N SER A 640 15.48 -0.86 16.39
CA SER A 640 16.84 -1.21 16.83
C SER A 640 17.16 -2.73 16.73
N GLU A 641 16.13 -3.57 16.73
CA GLU A 641 16.25 -5.03 16.59
C GLU A 641 16.27 -5.47 15.12
N LEU A 642 15.80 -4.62 14.19
CA LEU A 642 15.80 -4.91 12.77
C LEU A 642 17.22 -5.00 12.21
N ARG A 643 17.39 -5.92 11.28
CA ARG A 643 18.64 -6.15 10.53
C ARG A 643 18.33 -6.05 9.05
N ILE A 644 17.99 -4.83 8.61
CA ILE A 644 17.69 -4.54 7.21
C ILE A 644 18.97 -4.06 6.53
N ASN A 645 19.30 -4.71 5.43
CA ASN A 645 20.46 -4.42 4.58
C ASN A 645 20.14 -4.86 3.14
N GLU A 646 21.09 -4.73 2.21
CA GLU A 646 20.88 -5.15 0.82
C GLU A 646 20.67 -6.66 0.62
N GLU A 647 21.15 -7.53 1.52
CA GLU A 647 20.86 -8.97 1.46
C GLU A 647 19.42 -9.26 1.83
N TYR A 648 18.94 -8.61 2.89
CA TYR A 648 17.54 -8.67 3.28
C TYR A 648 16.64 -8.16 2.15
N GLN A 649 16.95 -6.99 1.58
CA GLN A 649 16.23 -6.43 0.44
C GLN A 649 16.19 -7.43 -0.73
N ALA A 650 17.34 -8.01 -1.10
CA ALA A 650 17.41 -8.96 -2.21
C ALA A 650 16.58 -10.23 -1.97
N SER A 651 16.62 -10.79 -0.77
CA SER A 651 15.82 -11.96 -0.40
C SER A 651 14.32 -11.63 -0.48
N PHE A 652 13.92 -10.51 0.09
CA PHE A 652 12.51 -10.13 0.17
C PHE A 652 11.95 -9.77 -1.21
N VAL A 653 12.68 -9.01 -2.03
CA VAL A 653 12.28 -8.69 -3.41
C VAL A 653 12.08 -9.97 -4.24
N ASN A 654 12.99 -10.94 -4.11
CA ASN A 654 12.86 -12.23 -4.80
C ASN A 654 11.59 -12.99 -4.37
N GLU A 655 11.40 -13.11 -3.06
CA GLU A 655 10.26 -13.79 -2.47
C GLU A 655 8.93 -13.12 -2.85
N SER A 656 8.86 -11.78 -2.84
CA SER A 656 7.69 -11.01 -3.26
C SER A 656 7.39 -11.24 -4.74
N MET A 657 8.40 -11.23 -5.62
CA MET A 657 8.21 -11.49 -7.05
C MET A 657 7.69 -12.90 -7.31
N ILE A 658 8.15 -13.91 -6.56
CA ILE A 658 7.61 -15.28 -6.61
C ILE A 658 6.13 -15.30 -6.19
N VAL A 659 5.75 -14.56 -5.16
CA VAL A 659 4.35 -14.44 -4.71
C VAL A 659 3.49 -13.76 -5.77
N PHE A 660 3.97 -12.68 -6.39
CA PHE A 660 3.27 -11.97 -7.46
C PHE A 660 3.06 -12.86 -8.69
N LEU A 661 4.12 -13.50 -9.19
CA LEU A 661 4.04 -14.45 -10.30
C LEU A 661 3.18 -15.68 -9.95
N GLY A 662 3.18 -16.12 -8.70
CA GLY A 662 2.35 -17.23 -8.22
C GLY A 662 0.85 -16.92 -8.16
N ASN A 663 0.46 -15.63 -8.18
CA ASN A 663 -0.94 -15.22 -8.25
C ASN A 663 -1.32 -14.95 -9.73
N PRO A 664 -2.21 -15.75 -10.35
CA PRO A 664 -2.53 -15.60 -11.78
C PRO A 664 -3.31 -14.32 -12.10
N ARG A 665 -3.90 -13.66 -11.09
CA ARG A 665 -4.66 -12.42 -11.30
C ARG A 665 -3.76 -11.19 -11.31
N ILE A 666 -2.52 -11.29 -10.83
CA ILE A 666 -1.54 -10.19 -10.85
C ILE A 666 -0.89 -10.12 -12.22
N ILE A 667 -1.14 -9.08 -13.01
CA ILE A 667 -0.61 -8.96 -14.38
C ILE A 667 0.74 -8.28 -14.45
N GLY A 668 1.18 -7.63 -13.38
CA GLY A 668 2.45 -6.94 -13.37
C GLY A 668 2.77 -6.21 -12.08
N VAL A 669 4.01 -5.71 -12.02
CA VAL A 669 4.60 -5.00 -10.89
C VAL A 669 5.44 -3.83 -11.40
N ASP A 670 5.24 -2.64 -10.84
CA ASP A 670 6.15 -1.51 -10.94
C ASP A 670 6.97 -1.37 -9.67
N TYR A 671 8.30 -1.36 -9.81
CA TYR A 671 9.20 -1.18 -8.67
C TYR A 671 9.48 0.31 -8.45
N VAL A 672 8.82 0.98 -7.49
CA VAL A 672 8.71 2.46 -7.37
C VAL A 672 10.03 3.21 -7.54
N TYR A 673 11.12 2.70 -6.96
CA TYR A 673 12.41 3.39 -6.98
C TYR A 673 13.43 2.57 -7.76
N LEU A 674 13.84 3.04 -8.95
CA LEU A 674 14.98 2.42 -9.61
C LEU A 674 16.28 2.76 -8.87
N VAL A 675 16.43 4.03 -8.48
CA VAL A 675 17.57 4.57 -7.74
C VAL A 675 17.10 4.96 -6.34
N ASP A 676 17.94 4.76 -5.33
CA ASP A 676 17.72 5.32 -4.00
C ASP A 676 17.40 6.81 -4.10
N ALA A 677 16.30 7.22 -3.47
CA ALA A 677 16.05 8.63 -3.24
C ALA A 677 17.04 9.14 -2.17
N ASP A 678 17.26 10.45 -2.13
CA ASP A 678 18.24 11.08 -1.22
C ASP A 678 18.01 10.75 0.27
N ASP A 679 16.79 10.32 0.62
CA ASP A 679 16.31 10.00 1.95
C ASP A 679 15.91 8.53 2.16
N SER A 680 16.06 7.65 1.15
CA SER A 680 15.64 6.25 1.31
C SER A 680 16.42 5.23 0.49
N GLY A 681 16.94 4.22 1.17
CA GLY A 681 17.59 3.03 0.61
C GLY A 681 16.63 2.05 -0.10
N LYS A 682 15.58 2.52 -0.77
CA LYS A 682 14.52 1.69 -1.38
C LYS A 682 14.82 1.23 -2.81
N GLY A 683 15.76 1.89 -3.47
CA GLY A 683 16.12 1.66 -4.86
C GLY A 683 16.72 0.29 -5.15
N LEU A 684 16.62 -0.16 -6.40
CA LEU A 684 17.39 -1.29 -6.93
C LEU A 684 18.85 -0.91 -7.19
N LEU A 685 19.11 0.38 -7.41
CA LEU A 685 20.41 1.00 -7.59
C LEU A 685 20.67 1.99 -6.44
N ARG A 686 21.92 2.16 -6.03
CA ARG A 686 22.33 3.22 -5.08
C ARG A 686 22.29 4.59 -5.76
N GLY A 687 22.28 5.68 -4.99
CA GLY A 687 22.28 7.07 -5.51
C GLY A 687 23.39 7.40 -6.54
N GLY A 688 24.49 6.62 -6.58
CA GLY A 688 25.52 6.72 -7.63
C GLY A 688 25.24 5.95 -8.93
N GLY A 689 24.06 5.32 -9.06
CA GLY A 689 23.68 4.47 -10.20
C GLY A 689 24.19 3.02 -10.15
N PHE A 690 24.84 2.62 -9.05
CA PHE A 690 25.41 1.27 -8.92
C PHE A 690 24.36 0.25 -8.46
N PRO A 691 24.24 -0.92 -9.11
CA PRO A 691 23.24 -1.92 -8.76
C PRO A 691 23.48 -2.58 -7.41
N LYS A 692 22.40 -2.78 -6.65
CA LYS A 692 22.36 -3.53 -5.40
C LYS A 692 22.15 -5.02 -5.66
N LYS A 693 22.24 -5.83 -4.60
CA LYS A 693 21.95 -7.28 -4.66
C LYS A 693 20.53 -7.59 -5.14
N ALA A 694 19.54 -6.73 -4.82
CA ALA A 694 18.15 -6.89 -5.25
C ALA A 694 17.99 -6.84 -6.77
N TYR A 695 18.65 -5.89 -7.44
CA TYR A 695 18.68 -5.78 -8.90
C TYR A 695 19.10 -7.11 -9.56
N TYR A 696 20.26 -7.63 -9.16
CA TYR A 696 20.79 -8.86 -9.75
C TYR A 696 19.94 -10.10 -9.43
N THR A 697 19.21 -10.07 -8.32
CA THR A 697 18.33 -11.17 -7.93
C THR A 697 17.10 -11.22 -8.79
N LEU A 698 16.46 -10.07 -9.06
CA LEU A 698 15.38 -9.98 -10.05
C LEU A 698 15.84 -10.38 -11.44
N GLU A 699 17.01 -9.89 -11.86
CA GLU A 699 17.58 -10.25 -13.16
C GLU A 699 17.77 -11.76 -13.29
N ARG A 700 18.41 -12.40 -12.30
CA ARG A 700 18.59 -13.87 -12.28
C ARG A 700 17.26 -14.61 -12.25
N LEU A 701 16.27 -14.13 -11.50
CA LEU A 701 14.95 -14.74 -11.44
C LEU A 701 14.29 -14.77 -12.83
N PHE A 702 14.18 -13.63 -13.52
CA PHE A 702 13.59 -13.60 -14.86
C PHE A 702 14.40 -14.41 -15.87
N HIS A 703 15.74 -14.33 -15.81
CA HIS A 703 16.60 -15.18 -16.64
C HIS A 703 16.39 -16.68 -16.38
N SER A 704 16.13 -17.09 -15.14
CA SER A 704 15.89 -18.51 -14.83
C SER A 704 14.52 -19.01 -15.29
N LEU A 705 13.61 -18.10 -15.63
CA LEU A 705 12.23 -18.42 -16.04
C LEU A 705 12.02 -18.25 -17.55
N VAL A 706 12.96 -17.60 -18.25
CA VAL A 706 12.92 -17.38 -19.70
C VAL A 706 13.96 -18.28 -20.38
N TYR A 707 13.54 -18.97 -21.44
CA TYR A 707 14.44 -19.74 -22.29
C TYR A 707 14.72 -18.96 -23.59
N GLU A 708 15.99 -18.77 -23.89
CA GLU A 708 16.48 -18.22 -25.17
C GLU A 708 17.64 -19.10 -25.65
N GLY A 709 17.63 -19.54 -26.91
CA GLY A 709 18.66 -20.43 -27.45
C GLY A 709 18.16 -21.43 -28.49
N GLU A 710 19.05 -22.36 -28.87
CA GLU A 710 18.76 -23.43 -29.83
C GLU A 710 17.78 -24.44 -29.22
N ILE A 711 16.71 -24.77 -29.95
CA ILE A 711 15.72 -25.77 -29.55
C ILE A 711 16.10 -27.10 -30.20
N GLU A 712 16.36 -28.11 -29.37
CA GLU A 712 16.53 -29.48 -29.83
C GLU A 712 15.19 -30.09 -30.26
N GLU A 713 15.18 -30.82 -31.39
CA GLU A 713 13.96 -31.41 -31.91
C GLU A 713 13.36 -32.41 -30.91
N GLY A 714 12.06 -32.26 -30.62
CA GLY A 714 11.32 -33.14 -29.73
C GLY A 714 11.55 -32.87 -28.24
N GLU A 715 12.55 -32.07 -27.86
CA GLU A 715 12.76 -31.69 -26.46
C GLU A 715 11.80 -30.58 -26.03
N PRO A 716 11.07 -30.75 -24.92
CA PRO A 716 10.22 -29.71 -24.39
C PRO A 716 11.03 -28.62 -23.69
N ILE A 717 10.93 -27.39 -24.19
CA ILE A 717 11.43 -26.22 -23.48
C ILE A 717 10.34 -25.68 -22.54
N ARG A 718 10.72 -25.21 -21.36
CA ARG A 718 9.81 -24.57 -20.41
C ARG A 718 10.19 -23.10 -20.24
N THR A 719 9.23 -22.21 -20.42
CA THR A 719 9.47 -20.77 -20.36
C THR A 719 8.23 -20.00 -19.92
N LEU A 720 8.40 -18.77 -19.40
CA LEU A 720 7.28 -17.91 -19.04
C LEU A 720 6.35 -17.63 -20.22
N GLU A 721 5.09 -17.37 -19.89
CA GLU A 721 4.09 -16.95 -20.84
C GLU A 721 4.47 -15.61 -21.49
N GLY A 722 4.28 -15.52 -22.80
CA GLY A 722 4.67 -14.34 -23.56
C GLY A 722 4.89 -14.58 -25.04
N TRP A 723 5.38 -13.55 -25.70
CA TRP A 723 5.70 -13.56 -27.12
C TRP A 723 7.17 -13.89 -27.35
N TYR A 724 7.41 -14.80 -28.28
CA TYR A 724 8.73 -15.30 -28.65
C TYR A 724 8.91 -15.28 -30.17
N ASN A 725 10.11 -14.97 -30.62
CA ASN A 725 10.50 -15.07 -32.02
C ASN A 725 11.30 -16.35 -32.22
N ILE A 726 10.85 -17.19 -33.15
CA ILE A 726 11.53 -18.41 -33.56
C ILE A 726 12.11 -18.19 -34.95
N THR A 727 13.41 -18.40 -35.08
CA THR A 727 14.10 -18.42 -36.37
C THR A 727 14.52 -19.85 -36.68
N ILE A 728 14.13 -20.33 -37.86
CA ILE A 728 14.54 -21.62 -38.39
C ILE A 728 15.69 -21.39 -39.35
N PHE A 729 16.74 -22.17 -39.18
CA PHE A 729 17.94 -22.17 -40.00
C PHE A 729 18.06 -23.50 -40.73
N ASN A 730 18.49 -23.46 -41.98
CA ASN A 730 18.87 -24.66 -42.71
C ASN A 730 20.23 -25.21 -42.22
N ASP A 731 20.66 -26.31 -42.84
CA ASP A 731 21.96 -26.96 -42.67
C ASP A 731 23.16 -26.04 -42.95
N GLU A 732 23.00 -25.07 -43.83
CA GLU A 732 24.01 -24.03 -44.14
C GLU A 732 24.05 -22.88 -43.12
N GLY A 733 23.14 -22.86 -42.14
CA GLY A 733 23.03 -21.81 -41.12
C GLY A 733 22.31 -20.55 -41.60
N GLU A 734 21.63 -20.59 -42.74
CA GLU A 734 20.84 -19.49 -43.28
C GLU A 734 19.41 -19.49 -42.72
N PRO A 735 18.85 -18.32 -42.33
CA PRO A 735 17.50 -18.23 -41.79
C PRO A 735 16.44 -18.42 -42.90
N VAL A 736 15.74 -19.55 -42.86
CA VAL A 736 14.70 -19.91 -43.84
C VAL A 736 13.29 -19.51 -43.43
N LYS A 737 13.02 -19.39 -42.11
CA LYS A 737 11.70 -18.98 -41.60
C LYS A 737 11.81 -18.21 -40.30
N ARG A 738 10.98 -17.18 -40.15
CA ARG A 738 10.81 -16.44 -38.89
C ARG A 738 9.35 -16.47 -38.48
N LEU A 739 9.11 -16.89 -37.25
CA LEU A 739 7.79 -17.01 -36.65
C LEU A 739 7.76 -16.16 -35.38
N ARG A 740 6.63 -15.53 -35.12
CA ARG A 740 6.33 -14.92 -33.83
C ARG A 740 5.19 -15.72 -33.21
N ILE A 741 5.48 -16.41 -32.12
CA ILE A 741 4.50 -17.25 -31.42
C ILE A 741 4.25 -16.68 -30.03
N HIS A 742 3.05 -16.92 -29.52
CA HIS A 742 2.76 -16.71 -28.12
C HIS A 742 2.77 -18.09 -27.43
N ILE A 743 3.43 -18.16 -26.28
CA ILE A 743 3.47 -19.35 -25.43
C ILE A 743 2.54 -19.06 -24.26
N ASP A 744 1.45 -19.84 -24.15
CA ASP A 744 0.48 -19.71 -23.06
C ASP A 744 0.98 -20.43 -21.78
N GLY A 745 0.80 -19.78 -20.64
CA GLY A 745 1.15 -20.35 -19.33
C GLY A 745 0.32 -21.59 -19.00
N GLY A 746 0.97 -22.64 -18.46
CA GLY A 746 0.30 -23.90 -18.10
C GLY A 746 -0.14 -24.75 -19.29
N ALA A 747 0.12 -24.31 -20.53
CA ALA A 747 -0.22 -25.02 -21.75
C ALA A 747 1.01 -25.60 -22.45
N LYS A 748 0.77 -26.59 -23.31
CA LYS A 748 1.77 -27.15 -24.23
C LYS A 748 1.51 -26.67 -25.65
N THR A 749 2.48 -25.97 -26.22
CA THR A 749 2.51 -25.50 -27.60
C THR A 749 3.36 -26.46 -28.43
N ILE A 750 2.82 -26.97 -29.54
CA ILE A 750 3.54 -27.85 -30.46
C ILE A 750 3.70 -27.15 -31.80
N LEU A 751 4.94 -26.92 -32.22
CA LEU A 751 5.27 -26.34 -33.52
C LEU A 751 5.67 -27.44 -34.50
N LEU A 752 4.87 -27.62 -35.55
CA LEU A 752 5.10 -28.56 -36.64
C LEU A 752 5.71 -27.83 -37.84
N ILE A 753 6.94 -28.17 -38.21
CA ILE A 753 7.64 -27.50 -39.33
C ILE A 753 7.92 -28.51 -40.44
N ARG A 754 6.94 -28.71 -41.33
CA ARG A 754 7.14 -29.60 -42.48
C ARG A 754 7.65 -28.82 -43.66
N GLU A 755 8.72 -29.33 -44.27
CA GLU A 755 9.03 -29.04 -45.65
C GLU A 755 8.41 -30.13 -46.52
N TYR A 756 7.56 -29.73 -47.47
CA TYR A 756 7.11 -30.64 -48.51
C TYR A 756 8.18 -30.63 -49.60
N GLU A 757 9.23 -31.43 -49.43
CA GLU A 757 10.20 -31.63 -50.49
C GLU A 757 9.53 -32.36 -51.67
N ASN A 758 9.52 -31.70 -52.82
CA ASN A 758 9.32 -32.40 -54.08
C ASN A 758 10.68 -33.01 -54.45
N GLU A 759 10.90 -34.29 -54.12
CA GLU A 759 12.17 -35.00 -54.37
C GLU A 759 12.64 -34.87 -55.83
N THR A 760 11.71 -34.74 -56.78
CA THR A 760 12.01 -34.53 -58.20
C THR A 760 12.71 -33.19 -58.45
N LEU A 761 12.26 -32.13 -57.77
CA LEU A 761 12.80 -30.78 -57.89
C LEU A 761 14.19 -30.67 -57.24
N ARG A 762 14.43 -31.37 -56.13
CA ARG A 762 15.74 -31.42 -55.46
C ARG A 762 16.78 -32.16 -56.31
N ALA A 763 16.37 -33.26 -56.96
CA ALA A 763 17.21 -33.98 -57.91
C ALA A 763 17.53 -33.14 -59.15
N GLU A 764 16.55 -32.47 -59.74
CA GLU A 764 16.76 -31.58 -60.90
C GLU A 764 17.67 -30.40 -60.58
N VAL A 765 17.51 -29.76 -59.41
CA VAL A 765 18.38 -28.64 -59.00
C VAL A 765 19.81 -29.09 -58.75
N LYS A 766 20.02 -30.29 -58.18
CA LYS A 766 21.36 -30.86 -58.00
C LYS A 766 22.03 -31.14 -59.35
N GLU A 767 21.31 -31.77 -60.27
CA GLU A 767 21.80 -32.05 -61.63
C GLU A 767 22.14 -30.76 -62.37
N LEU A 768 21.30 -29.73 -62.26
CA LEU A 768 21.56 -28.41 -62.84
C LEU A 768 22.80 -27.72 -62.24
N LYS A 769 23.04 -27.84 -60.93
CA LYS A 769 24.25 -27.29 -60.28
C LYS A 769 25.51 -28.00 -60.77
N GLU A 770 25.50 -29.32 -60.87
CA GLU A 770 26.62 -30.12 -61.39
C GLU A 770 26.91 -29.76 -62.86
N GLN A 771 25.88 -29.65 -63.70
CA GLN A 771 26.02 -29.22 -65.09
C GLN A 771 26.54 -27.79 -65.24
N LEU A 772 26.15 -26.88 -64.34
CA LEU A 772 26.62 -25.50 -64.36
C LEU A 772 28.11 -25.42 -64.01
N GLN A 773 28.55 -26.22 -63.04
CA GLN A 773 29.94 -26.27 -62.60
C GLN A 773 30.86 -26.87 -63.67
N GLU A 774 30.44 -27.97 -64.32
CA GLU A 774 31.15 -28.51 -65.49
C GLU A 774 31.28 -27.47 -66.61
N ARG A 775 30.22 -26.68 -66.86
CA ARG A 775 30.25 -25.62 -67.87
C ARG A 775 31.16 -24.46 -67.48
N GLN A 776 31.21 -24.08 -66.21
CA GLN A 776 32.11 -23.04 -65.71
C GLN A 776 33.57 -23.47 -65.82
N GLU A 777 33.89 -24.72 -65.48
CA GLU A 777 35.24 -25.28 -65.67
C GLU A 777 35.63 -25.32 -67.15
N LYS A 778 34.68 -25.67 -68.03
CA LYS A 778 34.89 -25.68 -69.47
C LYS A 778 35.09 -24.28 -70.05
N ILE A 779 34.35 -23.28 -69.58
CA ILE A 779 34.54 -21.88 -69.95
C ILE A 779 35.90 -21.39 -69.47
N ALA A 780 36.28 -21.66 -68.22
CA ALA A 780 37.59 -21.29 -67.69
C ALA A 780 38.76 -21.95 -68.46
N GLY A 781 38.57 -23.18 -68.91
CA GLY A 781 39.52 -23.86 -69.81
C GLY A 781 39.64 -23.19 -71.18
N LEU A 782 38.51 -22.84 -71.80
CA LEU A 782 38.46 -22.15 -73.10
C LEU A 782 39.00 -20.72 -73.03
N GLU A 783 38.76 -19.99 -71.94
CA GLU A 783 39.33 -18.67 -71.70
C GLU A 783 40.86 -18.71 -71.58
N LYS A 784 41.39 -19.81 -71.04
CA LYS A 784 42.83 -20.06 -70.95
C LYS A 784 43.45 -20.36 -72.32
N GLU A 785 42.76 -21.12 -73.17
CA GLU A 785 43.17 -21.38 -74.56
C GLU A 785 43.10 -20.14 -75.46
N ILE A 786 42.24 -19.16 -75.15
CA ILE A 786 42.13 -17.90 -75.91
C ILE A 786 43.23 -16.89 -75.51
N GLN A 787 43.85 -17.06 -74.33
CA GLN A 787 44.95 -16.21 -73.85
C GLN A 787 46.35 -16.70 -74.26
N GLU A 788 46.47 -17.93 -74.76
CA GLU A 788 47.67 -18.47 -75.43
C GLU A 788 47.63 -18.17 -76.95
#